data_AF-A0A842TQT4-F1
#
_entry.id   AF-A0A842TQT4-F1
#
_cell.length_a   1.000
_cell.length_b   1.000
_cell.length_c   1.000
_cell.angle_alpha   90.00
_cell.angle_beta   90.00
_cell.angle_gamma   90.00
#
_symmetry.space_group_name_H-M   'P 1'
#
loop_
_entity.id
_entity.type
_entity.pdbx_description
1 polymer ?
#
loop_
_entity_poly.entity_id
_entity_poly.type
_entity_poly.pdbx_seq_one_letter_code
_entity_poly.pdbx_strand_id
1 'polypeptide(L)'
;MKHKSIKITLIMLMSFALLFSVYYCINATLIQENFEICDNIDIKRTESIPDFWDLTEIQTVALNTTYINRTYVWNSTYQKNFTVQNLYYTSQYWNNSQLRIYGVLIYPDNSSKDLGRVPGILLMHGLGGRHEQLLNFGFFLANQNYCILLIDGPGHGLSDGPYPSQEWIVPQGFSNYEITPELLNSTHFYLYARAGLRAVDLLLNQSIIDQTKIAVSGRSYGGITSLFISNIYWMKIKTAIPFIAAGDLYTGFSTSYTFFNLIVDMNEYDINDPSFSYLFDYFDPINYVNTTNNPPTLFVCGTNDEFFPISTFNDTYLASENDKNSISMSPGGHHGFLMYPSEGTFLYWLNYTLFNGSAPPKIQVQSRVISTFFGSRLEVTTNIDCNASISSIKLANNREVMGFGWVEKEMININASQWQINLYNLPIEADVTYYVIVEMEENQYIMFSSIIYQDSLTTLFEIPFIILLSVILSIPIYLLIRRDINKKFQKVPESDQKKFIILYGSQVVGMGISEFFILFSFISPIVVLLPQSNAYGISLGDILNHFVDLVPISVVTSLIVILLMGLIFSISKPIIGGIINFIIPLFIFLGLFLVYSIFQGAAENVGINLHSINCGIGLILWTSMVIIQIIFGILKIICQKRIIKGPNLE
;
A
#
# COMPACT_ATOMS: atom_id res chain seq x y z
N MET A 1 29.10 45.44 -23.95
CA MET A 1 27.87 44.86 -23.36
C MET A 1 27.46 43.50 -23.96
N LYS A 2 27.57 43.25 -25.28
CA LYS A 2 27.19 41.97 -25.96
C LYS A 2 27.69 40.67 -25.31
N HIS A 3 28.92 40.62 -24.79
CA HIS A 3 29.47 39.42 -24.14
C HIS A 3 29.06 39.26 -22.67
N LYS A 4 28.67 40.35 -21.99
CA LYS A 4 28.32 40.31 -20.56
C LYS A 4 26.93 39.74 -20.33
N SER A 5 25.92 40.14 -21.11
CA SER A 5 24.54 39.65 -20.93
C SER A 5 24.38 38.17 -21.28
N ILE A 6 25.05 37.70 -22.34
CA ILE A 6 25.02 36.28 -22.75
C ILE A 6 25.72 35.39 -21.71
N LYS A 7 26.86 35.85 -21.16
CA LYS A 7 27.49 35.17 -20.01
C LYS A 7 26.55 35.11 -18.82
N ILE A 8 25.81 36.19 -18.53
CA ILE A 8 24.85 36.23 -17.41
C ILE A 8 23.71 35.22 -17.62
N THR A 9 23.13 35.11 -18.82
CA THR A 9 22.06 34.13 -19.09
C THR A 9 22.56 32.68 -19.02
N LEU A 10 23.77 32.40 -19.50
CA LEU A 10 24.39 31.08 -19.38
C LEU A 10 24.68 30.74 -17.92
N ILE A 11 25.22 31.70 -17.15
CA ILE A 11 25.43 31.55 -15.71
C ILE A 11 24.09 31.32 -15.02
N MET A 12 23.02 32.05 -15.36
CA MET A 12 21.70 31.83 -14.77
C MET A 12 21.11 30.44 -15.09
N LEU A 13 21.23 29.96 -16.33
CA LEU A 13 20.76 28.62 -16.71
C LEU A 13 21.59 27.52 -16.03
N MET A 14 22.91 27.66 -16.00
CA MET A 14 23.79 26.72 -15.30
C MET A 14 23.59 26.78 -13.79
N SER A 15 23.41 27.96 -13.21
CA SER A 15 23.11 28.14 -11.79
C SER A 15 21.72 27.63 -11.44
N PHE A 16 20.72 27.78 -12.32
CA PHE A 16 19.39 27.20 -12.11
C PHE A 16 19.43 25.68 -12.18
N ALA A 17 20.08 25.11 -13.21
CA ALA A 17 20.28 23.67 -13.31
C ALA A 17 21.05 23.13 -12.10
N LEU A 18 22.13 23.80 -11.69
CA LEU A 18 22.93 23.42 -10.51
C LEU A 18 22.14 23.59 -9.21
N LEU A 19 21.42 24.69 -9.00
CA LEU A 19 20.58 24.92 -7.81
C LEU A 19 19.44 23.92 -7.75
N PHE A 20 18.87 23.55 -8.89
CA PHE A 20 17.81 22.54 -8.96
C PHE A 20 18.36 21.13 -8.71
N SER A 21 19.51 20.77 -9.29
CA SER A 21 20.20 19.52 -8.98
C SER A 21 20.58 19.46 -7.49
N VAL A 22 21.09 20.55 -6.92
CA VAL A 22 21.41 20.65 -5.50
C VAL A 22 20.14 20.61 -4.65
N TYR A 23 19.06 21.30 -5.02
CA TYR A 23 17.77 21.25 -4.31
C TYR A 23 17.14 19.86 -4.36
N TYR A 24 17.21 19.18 -5.50
CA TYR A 24 16.73 17.81 -5.65
C TYR A 24 17.59 16.84 -4.85
N CYS A 25 18.92 16.95 -4.90
CA CYS A 25 19.81 16.15 -4.05
C CYS A 25 19.58 16.41 -2.55
N ILE A 26 19.40 17.68 -2.16
CA ILE A 26 19.09 18.09 -0.79
C ILE A 26 17.71 17.57 -0.37
N ASN A 27 16.67 17.64 -1.21
CA ASN A 27 15.36 17.10 -0.86
C ASN A 27 15.34 15.57 -0.86
N ALA A 28 16.06 14.90 -1.75
CA ALA A 28 16.19 13.44 -1.71
C ALA A 28 16.88 13.00 -0.40
N THR A 29 17.88 13.75 0.06
CA THR A 29 18.54 13.48 1.35
C THR A 29 17.72 13.94 2.57
N LEU A 30 16.97 15.04 2.49
CA LEU A 30 16.10 15.51 3.58
C LEU A 30 14.80 14.70 3.71
N ILE A 31 14.32 14.07 2.63
CA ILE A 31 13.21 13.11 2.69
C ILE A 31 13.68 11.78 3.31
N GLN A 32 14.95 11.39 3.10
CA GLN A 32 15.57 10.26 3.82
C GLN A 32 15.70 10.52 5.33
N GLU A 33 15.82 11.77 5.79
CA GLU A 33 16.07 12.09 7.22
C GLU A 33 14.86 11.90 8.16
N ASN A 34 13.70 11.39 7.73
CA ASN A 34 12.55 11.17 8.65
C ASN A 34 11.92 9.77 8.63
N PHE A 35 12.52 8.81 7.93
CA PHE A 35 12.28 7.39 8.21
C PHE A 35 13.54 6.82 8.84
N GLU A 36 13.82 7.22 10.10
CA GLU A 36 14.42 6.24 10.99
C GLU A 36 13.40 5.10 11.06
N ILE A 37 13.60 4.07 10.23
CA ILE A 37 13.19 2.72 10.60
C ILE A 37 13.68 2.61 12.03
N CYS A 38 12.76 2.45 12.98
CA CYS A 38 13.09 2.22 14.37
C CYS A 38 13.77 0.84 14.46
N ASP A 39 15.00 0.75 13.94
CA ASP A 39 15.89 -0.37 14.11
C ASP A 39 16.17 -0.46 15.60
N ASN A 40 15.48 -1.42 16.21
CA ASN A 40 15.45 -1.71 17.64
C ASN A 40 14.59 -0.76 18.48
N ILE A 41 13.27 -0.78 18.28
CA ILE A 41 12.44 -0.88 19.49
C ILE A 41 12.89 -2.18 20.16
N ASP A 42 13.60 -2.07 21.27
CA ASP A 42 13.90 -3.19 22.16
C ASP A 42 12.55 -3.65 22.72
N ILE A 43 11.81 -4.44 21.93
CA ILE A 43 10.50 -4.99 22.31
C ILE A 43 10.77 -6.00 23.41
N LYS A 44 10.93 -5.50 24.64
CA LYS A 44 11.13 -6.35 25.81
C LYS A 44 9.93 -7.25 25.93
N ARG A 45 10.18 -8.55 25.85
CA ARG A 45 9.16 -9.58 26.05
C ARG A 45 8.44 -9.32 27.37
N THR A 46 7.14 -9.09 27.27
CA THR A 46 6.29 -9.06 28.46
C THR A 46 5.98 -10.50 28.82
N GLU A 47 6.37 -10.94 30.03
CA GLU A 47 6.13 -12.33 30.47
C GLU A 47 4.64 -12.65 30.64
N SER A 48 3.77 -11.64 30.70
CA SER A 48 2.33 -11.80 30.92
C SER A 48 1.49 -10.81 30.13
N ILE A 49 0.33 -11.27 29.66
CA ILE A 49 -0.76 -10.43 29.17
C ILE A 49 -1.11 -9.41 30.25
N PRO A 50 -1.43 -8.15 29.90
CA PRO A 50 -1.84 -7.15 30.89
C PRO A 50 -2.98 -7.66 31.79
N ASP A 51 -2.81 -7.54 33.11
CA ASP A 51 -3.69 -8.11 34.17
C ASP A 51 -5.07 -7.44 34.30
N PHE A 52 -5.57 -6.80 33.24
CA PHE A 52 -6.87 -6.13 33.23
C PHE A 52 -8.01 -7.01 32.67
N TRP A 53 -7.69 -8.12 32.01
CA TRP A 53 -8.68 -9.09 31.57
C TRP A 53 -9.04 -10.00 32.74
N ASP A 54 -10.03 -9.62 33.54
CA ASP A 54 -10.55 -10.48 34.61
C ASP A 54 -11.22 -11.75 34.01
N LEU A 55 -10.39 -12.77 33.74
CA LEU A 55 -10.83 -14.01 33.12
C LEU A 55 -11.83 -14.77 34.01
N THR A 56 -11.74 -14.59 35.32
CA THR A 56 -12.67 -15.22 36.26
C THR A 56 -14.05 -14.61 36.11
N GLU A 57 -14.14 -13.29 36.09
CA GLU A 57 -15.39 -12.58 35.82
C GLU A 57 -15.95 -12.96 34.43
N ILE A 58 -15.11 -12.91 33.38
CA ILE A 58 -15.51 -13.27 32.01
C ILE A 58 -16.11 -14.66 31.96
N GLN A 59 -15.53 -15.65 32.65
CA GLN A 59 -16.00 -17.03 32.62
C GLN A 59 -17.21 -17.29 33.51
N THR A 60 -17.38 -16.53 34.60
CA THR A 60 -18.45 -16.74 35.59
C THR A 60 -19.75 -16.04 35.23
N VAL A 61 -19.70 -14.93 34.49
CA VAL A 61 -20.92 -14.29 33.97
C VAL A 61 -21.66 -15.29 33.08
N ALA A 62 -22.97 -15.44 33.25
CA ALA A 62 -23.77 -16.35 32.42
C ALA A 62 -23.98 -15.78 31.01
N LEU A 63 -23.88 -16.61 29.97
CA LEU A 63 -24.11 -16.17 28.57
C LEU A 63 -25.55 -15.69 28.35
N ASN A 64 -26.53 -16.24 29.08
CA ASN A 64 -27.97 -15.94 28.91
C ASN A 64 -28.40 -15.90 27.44
N THR A 65 -28.03 -16.92 26.67
CA THR A 65 -28.29 -16.98 25.23
C THR A 65 -29.78 -16.98 24.93
N THR A 66 -30.22 -16.13 24.01
CA THR A 66 -31.60 -16.07 23.51
C THR A 66 -31.59 -16.38 22.02
N TYR A 67 -32.15 -17.53 21.64
CA TYR A 67 -32.28 -17.96 20.25
C TYR A 67 -33.50 -17.28 19.62
N ILE A 68 -33.30 -16.61 18.48
CA ILE A 68 -34.35 -15.81 17.82
C ILE A 68 -35.10 -16.67 16.81
N ASN A 69 -34.40 -17.18 15.81
CA ASN A 69 -34.95 -18.03 14.78
C ASN A 69 -33.90 -18.98 14.20
N ARG A 70 -34.38 -20.14 13.75
CA ARG A 70 -33.58 -21.15 13.05
C ARG A 70 -34.15 -21.31 11.65
N THR A 71 -33.33 -21.07 10.63
CA THR A 71 -33.74 -21.13 9.23
C THR A 71 -32.86 -22.07 8.44
N TYR A 72 -33.45 -22.75 7.47
CA TYR A 72 -32.71 -23.51 6.45
C TYR A 72 -32.51 -22.62 5.25
N VAL A 73 -31.24 -22.35 4.91
CA VAL A 73 -30.86 -21.47 3.81
C VAL A 73 -30.26 -22.32 2.71
N TRP A 74 -30.93 -22.36 1.56
CA TRP A 74 -30.35 -22.91 0.33
C TRP A 74 -29.32 -21.92 -0.21
N ASN A 75 -28.07 -22.37 -0.35
CA ASN A 75 -27.03 -21.59 -1.01
C ASN A 75 -26.82 -22.15 -2.43
N SER A 76 -27.20 -21.37 -3.44
CA SER A 76 -27.11 -21.78 -4.85
C SER A 76 -25.68 -21.99 -5.34
N THR A 77 -24.70 -21.28 -4.76
CA THR A 77 -23.28 -21.39 -5.14
C THR A 77 -22.73 -22.76 -4.79
N TYR A 78 -23.07 -23.27 -3.61
CA TYR A 78 -22.58 -24.58 -3.13
C TYR A 78 -23.55 -25.73 -3.36
N GLN A 79 -24.78 -25.43 -3.83
CA GLN A 79 -25.86 -26.40 -3.99
C GLN A 79 -26.13 -27.22 -2.71
N LYS A 80 -26.10 -26.54 -1.56
CA LYS A 80 -26.30 -27.14 -0.22
C LYS A 80 -27.27 -26.32 0.62
N ASN A 81 -27.89 -27.00 1.59
CA ASN A 81 -28.70 -26.36 2.62
C ASN A 81 -27.87 -26.18 3.89
N PHE A 82 -27.78 -24.95 4.37
CA PHE A 82 -27.16 -24.62 5.65
C PHE A 82 -28.23 -24.34 6.69
N THR A 83 -27.96 -24.73 7.94
CA THR A 83 -28.78 -24.25 9.06
C THR A 83 -28.18 -22.96 9.57
N VAL A 84 -28.97 -21.90 9.60
CA VAL A 84 -28.61 -20.60 10.15
C VAL A 84 -29.44 -20.34 11.40
N GLN A 85 -28.79 -19.95 12.50
CA GLN A 85 -29.42 -19.68 13.78
C GLN A 85 -29.00 -18.29 14.26
N ASN A 86 -29.95 -17.37 14.32
CA ASN A 86 -29.71 -16.06 14.91
C ASN A 86 -29.96 -16.10 16.42
N LEU A 87 -29.16 -15.36 17.17
CA LEU A 87 -29.21 -15.33 18.63
C LEU A 87 -28.69 -14.01 19.20
N TYR A 88 -28.98 -13.79 20.47
CA TYR A 88 -28.28 -12.85 21.33
C TYR A 88 -27.58 -13.60 22.47
N TYR A 89 -26.43 -13.10 22.92
CA TYR A 89 -25.78 -13.54 24.15
C TYR A 89 -25.28 -12.33 24.95
N THR A 90 -25.01 -12.52 26.24
CA THR A 90 -24.51 -11.49 27.14
C THR A 90 -22.99 -11.47 27.10
N SER A 91 -22.42 -10.33 26.74
CA SER A 91 -20.97 -10.08 26.84
C SER A 91 -20.60 -9.77 28.28
N GLN A 92 -21.12 -8.66 28.81
CA GLN A 92 -20.86 -8.19 30.18
C GLN A 92 -21.99 -7.27 30.66
N TYR A 93 -21.89 -6.79 31.91
CA TYR A 93 -22.67 -5.63 32.33
C TYR A 93 -21.93 -4.35 31.95
N TRP A 94 -22.64 -3.40 31.35
CA TRP A 94 -22.12 -2.11 30.94
C TRP A 94 -23.19 -1.05 31.16
N ASN A 95 -22.83 0.07 31.79
CA ASN A 95 -23.75 1.15 32.18
C ASN A 95 -25.04 0.65 32.86
N ASN A 96 -24.88 -0.23 33.87
CA ASN A 96 -25.98 -0.84 34.65
C ASN A 96 -26.97 -1.70 33.83
N SER A 97 -26.59 -2.11 32.62
CA SER A 97 -27.40 -2.95 31.73
C SER A 97 -26.58 -4.14 31.21
N GLN A 98 -27.24 -5.21 30.80
CA GLN A 98 -26.56 -6.30 30.10
C GLN A 98 -26.23 -5.86 28.68
N LEU A 99 -24.95 -5.87 28.32
CA LEU A 99 -24.52 -5.66 26.95
C LEU A 99 -24.82 -6.93 26.14
N ARG A 100 -25.86 -6.89 25.31
CA ARG A 100 -26.27 -8.01 24.46
C ARG A 100 -25.58 -7.91 23.10
N ILE A 101 -25.01 -9.03 22.68
CA ILE A 101 -24.33 -9.14 21.40
C ILE A 101 -25.14 -10.05 20.49
N TYR A 102 -25.42 -9.57 19.29
CA TYR A 102 -26.06 -10.33 18.24
C TYR A 102 -25.05 -11.26 17.57
N GLY A 103 -25.49 -12.47 17.25
CA GLY A 103 -24.67 -13.45 16.54
C GLY A 103 -25.49 -14.32 15.59
N VAL A 104 -24.80 -14.80 14.57
CA VAL A 104 -25.31 -15.71 13.55
C VAL A 104 -24.47 -16.97 13.54
N LEU A 105 -25.06 -18.09 13.97
CA LEU A 105 -24.45 -19.42 13.86
C LEU A 105 -24.82 -20.05 12.52
N ILE A 106 -23.82 -20.41 11.74
CA ILE A 106 -23.97 -21.16 10.49
C ILE A 106 -23.42 -22.56 10.72
N TYR A 107 -24.31 -23.55 10.72
CA TYR A 107 -23.93 -24.95 10.83
C TYR A 107 -23.66 -25.53 9.44
N PRO A 108 -22.64 -26.40 9.29
CA PRO A 108 -22.43 -27.13 8.07
C PRO A 108 -23.61 -28.08 7.81
N ASP A 109 -23.78 -28.50 6.56
CA ASP A 109 -24.80 -29.49 6.21
C ASP A 109 -24.44 -30.83 6.89
N ASN A 110 -25.24 -31.22 7.87
CA ASN A 110 -25.11 -32.50 8.58
C ASN A 110 -26.39 -33.34 8.41
N SER A 111 -27.05 -33.22 7.26
CA SER A 111 -28.27 -33.96 6.94
C SER A 111 -28.06 -35.48 6.94
N SER A 112 -26.86 -35.97 6.60
CA SER A 112 -26.51 -37.39 6.66
C SER A 112 -26.23 -37.91 8.08
N LYS A 113 -26.00 -37.01 9.05
CA LYS A 113 -25.55 -37.31 10.43
C LYS A 113 -24.16 -37.96 10.56
N ASP A 114 -23.37 -37.99 9.49
CA ASP A 114 -22.06 -38.65 9.49
C ASP A 114 -20.90 -37.71 9.81
N LEU A 115 -21.14 -36.39 9.89
CA LEU A 115 -20.08 -35.39 10.00
C LEU A 115 -19.37 -35.37 11.36
N GLY A 116 -19.99 -35.93 12.40
CA GLY A 116 -19.45 -35.90 13.77
C GLY A 116 -19.35 -34.49 14.34
N ARG A 117 -18.35 -34.26 15.20
CA ARG A 117 -17.99 -32.93 15.70
C ARG A 117 -17.05 -32.24 14.72
N VAL A 118 -17.24 -30.93 14.52
CA VAL A 118 -16.51 -30.11 13.56
C VAL A 118 -15.77 -28.95 14.24
N PRO A 119 -14.72 -28.39 13.62
CA PRO A 119 -14.08 -27.21 14.16
C PRO A 119 -15.03 -25.99 14.16
N GLY A 120 -14.81 -25.10 15.13
CA GLY A 120 -15.53 -23.84 15.26
C GLY A 120 -14.70 -22.66 14.80
N ILE A 121 -15.31 -21.71 14.09
CA ILE A 121 -14.64 -20.48 13.65
C ILE A 121 -15.47 -19.28 14.07
N LEU A 122 -14.86 -18.37 14.83
CA LEU A 122 -15.42 -17.05 15.10
C LEU A 122 -14.92 -16.06 14.02
N LEU A 123 -15.84 -15.36 13.36
CA LEU A 123 -15.53 -14.30 12.41
C LEU A 123 -16.06 -12.94 12.91
N MET A 124 -15.20 -11.93 12.91
CA MET A 124 -15.51 -10.58 13.38
C MET A 124 -15.32 -9.53 12.28
N HIS A 125 -16.24 -8.57 12.21
CA HIS A 125 -16.25 -7.54 11.16
C HIS A 125 -15.37 -6.33 11.53
N GLY A 126 -14.98 -5.55 10.51
CA GLY A 126 -14.23 -4.30 10.68
C GLY A 126 -15.09 -3.12 11.17
N LEU A 127 -14.45 -1.97 11.36
CA LEU A 127 -15.09 -0.74 11.82
C LEU A 127 -16.26 -0.33 10.92
N GLY A 128 -17.40 0.01 11.51
CA GLY A 128 -18.63 0.38 10.78
C GLY A 128 -19.29 -0.76 10.01
N GLY A 129 -18.74 -1.97 10.10
CA GLY A 129 -19.28 -3.18 9.51
C GLY A 129 -20.39 -3.82 10.32
N ARG A 130 -20.76 -5.03 9.90
CA ARG A 130 -21.74 -5.91 10.54
C ARG A 130 -21.59 -7.34 10.00
N HIS A 131 -22.19 -8.31 10.66
CA HIS A 131 -22.08 -9.74 10.31
C HIS A 131 -22.47 -10.05 8.86
N GLU A 132 -23.40 -9.30 8.24
CA GLU A 132 -23.86 -9.56 6.87
C GLU A 132 -22.72 -9.47 5.85
N GLN A 133 -21.70 -8.65 6.10
CA GLN A 133 -20.52 -8.53 5.23
C GLN A 133 -19.66 -9.79 5.22
N LEU A 134 -19.80 -10.65 6.23
CA LEU A 134 -19.05 -11.88 6.40
C LEU A 134 -19.84 -13.14 6.00
N LEU A 135 -21.14 -13.01 5.68
CA LEU A 135 -22.01 -14.16 5.41
C LEU A 135 -21.51 -15.03 4.26
N ASN A 136 -21.06 -14.44 3.16
CA ASN A 136 -20.55 -15.19 2.01
C ASN A 136 -19.35 -16.05 2.40
N PHE A 137 -18.41 -15.48 3.15
CA PHE A 137 -17.24 -16.20 3.65
C PHE A 137 -17.62 -17.24 4.72
N GLY A 138 -18.60 -16.94 5.56
CA GLY A 138 -19.18 -17.89 6.50
C GLY A 138 -19.80 -19.11 5.81
N PHE A 139 -20.56 -18.93 4.73
CA PHE A 139 -21.08 -20.04 3.93
C PHE A 139 -19.99 -20.81 3.19
N PHE A 140 -18.96 -20.12 2.69
CA PHE A 140 -17.77 -20.76 2.12
C PHE A 140 -17.13 -21.74 3.12
N LEU A 141 -16.88 -21.30 4.35
CA LEU A 141 -16.29 -22.15 5.39
C LEU A 141 -17.27 -23.23 5.87
N ALA A 142 -18.55 -22.92 6.02
CA ALA A 142 -19.55 -23.93 6.37
C ALA A 142 -19.64 -25.04 5.32
N ASN A 143 -19.43 -24.71 4.03
CA ASN A 143 -19.34 -25.69 2.95
C ASN A 143 -18.13 -26.64 3.10
N GLN A 144 -17.07 -26.19 3.76
CA GLN A 144 -15.88 -26.97 4.12
C GLN A 144 -16.01 -27.67 5.49
N ASN A 145 -17.25 -27.84 5.97
CA ASN A 145 -17.58 -28.54 7.22
C ASN A 145 -17.10 -27.85 8.50
N TYR A 146 -16.99 -26.53 8.49
CA TYR A 146 -16.78 -25.74 9.71
C TYR A 146 -18.12 -25.23 10.26
N CYS A 147 -18.21 -25.03 11.57
CA CYS A 147 -19.33 -24.32 12.18
C CYS A 147 -18.89 -22.90 12.49
N ILE A 148 -19.63 -21.92 11.98
CA ILE A 148 -19.21 -20.51 11.97
C ILE A 148 -20.09 -19.71 12.91
N LEU A 149 -19.47 -18.88 13.74
CA LEU A 149 -20.15 -17.82 14.47
C LEU A 149 -19.71 -16.47 13.92
N LEU A 150 -20.66 -15.72 13.37
CA LEU A 150 -20.49 -14.32 13.04
C LEU A 150 -21.07 -13.49 14.19
N ILE A 151 -20.42 -12.41 14.61
CA ILE A 151 -20.96 -11.49 15.62
C ILE A 151 -21.00 -10.06 15.10
N ASP A 152 -21.98 -9.30 15.56
CA ASP A 152 -21.95 -7.84 15.47
C ASP A 152 -21.20 -7.29 16.69
N GLY A 153 -20.19 -6.43 16.48
CA GLY A 153 -19.52 -5.74 17.58
C GLY A 153 -20.48 -4.81 18.34
N PRO A 154 -20.13 -4.39 19.58
CA PRO A 154 -20.92 -3.40 20.32
C PRO A 154 -21.28 -2.18 19.45
N GLY A 155 -22.52 -1.71 19.57
CA GLY A 155 -23.04 -0.57 18.80
C GLY A 155 -23.12 -0.76 17.27
N HIS A 156 -22.82 -1.95 16.74
CA HIS A 156 -22.95 -2.28 15.33
C HIS A 156 -24.12 -3.23 15.08
N GLY A 157 -24.63 -3.21 13.84
CA GLY A 157 -25.66 -4.13 13.37
C GLY A 157 -26.85 -4.18 14.33
N LEU A 158 -27.05 -5.34 14.96
CA LEU A 158 -28.13 -5.58 15.91
C LEU A 158 -27.66 -5.67 17.37
N SER A 159 -26.36 -5.50 17.66
CA SER A 159 -25.82 -5.53 19.02
C SER A 159 -26.12 -4.26 19.81
N ASP A 160 -26.26 -4.40 21.13
CA ASP A 160 -26.31 -3.28 22.06
C ASP A 160 -24.93 -2.61 22.19
N GLY A 161 -24.87 -1.50 22.94
CA GLY A 161 -23.62 -0.83 23.32
C GLY A 161 -23.29 0.40 22.48
N PRO A 162 -22.15 1.04 22.76
CA PRO A 162 -21.74 2.25 22.05
C PRO A 162 -21.14 1.91 20.69
N TYR A 163 -21.37 2.76 19.70
CA TYR A 163 -20.59 2.74 18.45
C TYR A 163 -19.17 3.23 18.74
N PRO A 164 -18.13 2.74 18.05
CA PRO A 164 -16.75 3.21 18.23
C PRO A 164 -16.60 4.64 17.68
N SER A 165 -16.75 5.61 18.58
CA SER A 165 -16.39 7.02 18.37
C SER A 165 -15.19 7.40 19.24
N GLN A 166 -14.66 8.61 19.01
CA GLN A 166 -13.50 9.14 19.72
C GLN A 166 -13.60 8.94 21.24
N GLU A 167 -14.73 9.28 21.86
CA GLU A 167 -14.94 9.17 23.30
C GLU A 167 -14.99 7.73 23.84
N TRP A 168 -15.15 6.73 22.96
CA TRP A 168 -15.09 5.31 23.33
C TRP A 168 -13.77 4.65 22.96
N ILE A 169 -12.94 5.26 22.12
CA ILE A 169 -11.57 4.81 21.86
C ILE A 169 -10.60 5.46 22.83
N VAL A 170 -10.73 6.77 23.02
CA VAL A 170 -9.97 7.60 23.95
C VAL A 170 -10.94 8.14 25.00
N PRO A 171 -11.08 7.46 26.15
CA PRO A 171 -12.13 7.74 27.12
C PRO A 171 -12.02 9.15 27.72
N GLN A 172 -13.15 9.79 28.04
CA GLN A 172 -13.16 11.14 28.62
C GLN A 172 -12.30 11.23 29.89
N GLY A 173 -11.48 12.28 30.00
CA GLY A 173 -10.52 12.47 31.10
C GLY A 173 -9.10 11.99 30.78
N PHE A 174 -8.87 11.43 29.59
CA PHE A 174 -7.58 10.94 29.13
C PHE A 174 -6.40 11.91 29.31
N SER A 175 -6.62 13.21 29.06
CA SER A 175 -5.60 14.26 29.15
C SER A 175 -5.16 14.61 30.59
N ASN A 176 -5.82 14.06 31.61
CA ASN A 176 -5.60 14.44 33.01
C ASN A 176 -4.83 13.39 33.83
N TYR A 177 -4.23 12.38 33.20
CA TYR A 177 -3.41 11.32 33.83
C TYR A 177 -4.11 10.43 34.89
N GLU A 178 -5.40 10.61 35.17
CA GLU A 178 -6.18 9.71 36.05
C GLU A 178 -6.75 8.50 35.28
N ILE A 179 -5.92 7.82 34.47
CA ILE A 179 -6.37 6.62 33.78
C ILE A 179 -6.41 5.47 34.80
N THR A 180 -7.61 4.96 35.05
CA THR A 180 -7.83 3.77 35.88
C THR A 180 -8.16 2.56 35.00
N PRO A 181 -7.88 1.32 35.45
CA PRO A 181 -8.37 0.12 34.75
C PRO A 181 -9.88 0.14 34.51
N GLU A 182 -10.65 0.75 35.40
CA GLU A 182 -12.10 0.93 35.25
C GLU A 182 -12.46 1.80 34.03
N LEU A 183 -11.69 2.87 33.77
CA LEU A 183 -11.86 3.70 32.59
C LEU A 183 -11.53 2.92 31.30
N LEU A 184 -10.46 2.11 31.32
CA LEU A 184 -10.08 1.26 30.18
C LEU A 184 -11.14 0.20 29.85
N ASN A 185 -11.86 -0.32 30.87
CA ASN A 185 -12.96 -1.27 30.70
C ASN A 185 -14.19 -0.67 29.99
N SER A 186 -14.24 0.66 29.86
CA SER A 186 -15.30 1.34 29.10
C SER A 186 -14.96 1.54 27.62
N THR A 187 -13.70 1.30 27.22
CA THR A 187 -13.27 1.53 25.83
C THR A 187 -13.89 0.50 24.89
N HIS A 188 -14.11 0.90 23.64
CA HIS A 188 -14.68 0.02 22.64
C HIS A 188 -13.76 -1.16 22.31
N PHE A 189 -12.43 -1.00 22.39
CA PHE A 189 -11.49 -2.13 22.29
C PHE A 189 -11.78 -3.20 23.33
N TYR A 190 -11.96 -2.80 24.59
CA TYR A 190 -12.32 -3.73 25.67
C TYR A 190 -13.67 -4.40 25.42
N LEU A 191 -14.70 -3.62 25.11
CA LEU A 191 -16.05 -4.13 24.90
C LEU A 191 -16.11 -5.14 23.75
N TYR A 192 -15.41 -4.87 22.64
CA TYR A 192 -15.42 -5.75 21.48
C TYR A 192 -14.59 -7.02 21.73
N ALA A 193 -13.42 -6.91 22.38
CA ALA A 193 -12.65 -8.07 22.79
C ALA A 193 -13.42 -8.97 23.77
N ARG A 194 -14.10 -8.39 24.78
CA ARG A 194 -14.97 -9.13 25.70
C ARG A 194 -16.10 -9.84 24.96
N ALA A 195 -16.75 -9.17 23.99
CA ALA A 195 -17.75 -9.81 23.14
C ALA A 195 -17.16 -11.03 22.40
N GLY A 196 -15.97 -10.89 21.80
CA GLY A 196 -15.26 -11.99 21.13
C GLY A 196 -14.91 -13.16 22.05
N LEU A 197 -14.39 -12.90 23.26
CA LEU A 197 -14.09 -13.95 24.25
C LEU A 197 -15.36 -14.74 24.63
N ARG A 198 -16.47 -14.04 24.80
CA ARG A 198 -17.77 -14.64 25.13
C ARG A 198 -18.39 -15.37 23.95
N ALA A 199 -18.14 -14.92 22.72
CA ALA A 199 -18.47 -15.66 21.50
C ALA A 199 -17.72 -17.00 21.41
N VAL A 200 -16.45 -17.05 21.84
CA VAL A 200 -15.70 -18.31 21.93
C VAL A 200 -16.34 -19.27 22.94
N ASP A 201 -16.73 -18.77 24.13
CA ASP A 201 -17.46 -19.59 25.11
C ASP A 201 -18.81 -20.09 24.55
N LEU A 202 -19.51 -19.28 23.74
CA LEU A 202 -20.73 -19.70 23.05
C LEU A 202 -20.47 -20.82 22.03
N LEU A 203 -19.39 -20.73 21.25
CA LEU A 203 -18.98 -21.78 20.31
C LEU A 203 -18.65 -23.08 21.04
N LEU A 204 -17.87 -23.02 22.12
CA LEU A 204 -17.50 -24.18 22.93
C LEU A 204 -18.72 -24.89 23.53
N ASN A 205 -19.82 -24.17 23.78
CA ASN A 205 -21.08 -24.73 24.28
C ASN A 205 -21.95 -25.39 23.20
N GLN A 206 -21.59 -25.33 21.92
CA GLN A 206 -22.32 -26.01 20.86
C GLN A 206 -21.94 -27.49 20.81
N SER A 207 -22.92 -28.39 20.86
CA SER A 207 -22.67 -29.84 20.91
C SER A 207 -21.98 -30.41 19.65
N ILE A 208 -22.09 -29.71 18.52
CA ILE A 208 -21.47 -30.06 17.24
C ILE A 208 -19.99 -29.66 17.17
N ILE A 209 -19.50 -28.83 18.10
CA ILE A 209 -18.14 -28.29 18.03
C ILE A 209 -17.14 -29.24 18.67
N ASP A 210 -16.03 -29.47 17.97
CA ASP A 210 -14.80 -29.99 18.56
C ASP A 210 -14.09 -28.86 19.31
N GLN A 211 -14.18 -28.90 20.64
CA GLN A 211 -13.61 -27.88 21.53
C GLN A 211 -12.08 -27.77 21.43
N THR A 212 -11.40 -28.76 20.83
CA THR A 212 -9.94 -28.71 20.61
C THR A 212 -9.55 -28.00 19.31
N LYS A 213 -10.53 -27.60 18.49
CA LYS A 213 -10.33 -27.02 17.17
C LYS A 213 -11.15 -25.74 16.99
N ILE A 214 -10.80 -24.71 17.76
CA ILE A 214 -11.37 -23.37 17.62
C ILE A 214 -10.37 -22.48 16.89
N ALA A 215 -10.82 -21.81 15.84
CA ALA A 215 -10.09 -20.73 15.20
C ALA A 215 -10.82 -19.39 15.38
N VAL A 216 -10.07 -18.30 15.39
CA VAL A 216 -10.62 -16.95 15.38
C VAL A 216 -10.05 -16.17 14.21
N SER A 217 -10.89 -15.37 13.58
CA SER A 217 -10.48 -14.49 12.49
C SER A 217 -11.34 -13.24 12.50
N GLY A 218 -10.83 -12.19 11.89
CA GLY A 218 -11.59 -10.98 11.66
C GLY A 218 -10.87 -10.08 10.70
N ARG A 219 -11.61 -9.10 10.19
CA ARG A 219 -11.11 -8.13 9.22
C ARG A 219 -10.91 -6.78 9.89
N SER A 220 -9.76 -6.14 9.67
CA SER A 220 -9.47 -4.77 10.13
C SER A 220 -9.65 -4.68 11.64
N TYR A 221 -10.62 -3.90 12.13
CA TYR A 221 -10.94 -3.83 13.54
C TYR A 221 -11.30 -5.18 14.18
N GLY A 222 -11.99 -6.05 13.44
CA GLY A 222 -12.22 -7.43 13.86
C GLY A 222 -10.94 -8.27 13.85
N GLY A 223 -9.97 -7.93 13.00
CA GLY A 223 -8.64 -8.54 12.95
C GLY A 223 -7.79 -8.17 14.18
N ILE A 224 -7.76 -6.89 14.57
CA ILE A 224 -7.21 -6.42 15.85
C ILE A 224 -7.84 -7.22 17.00
N THR A 225 -9.17 -7.30 17.01
CA THR A 225 -9.92 -8.02 18.05
C THR A 225 -9.56 -9.51 18.06
N SER A 226 -9.33 -10.12 16.88
CA SER A 226 -8.90 -11.52 16.78
C SER A 226 -7.53 -11.77 17.40
N LEU A 227 -6.60 -10.81 17.30
CA LEU A 227 -5.29 -10.86 17.94
C LEU A 227 -5.41 -10.75 19.47
N PHE A 228 -6.27 -9.85 19.99
CA PHE A 228 -6.49 -9.80 21.44
C PHE A 228 -7.03 -11.12 21.97
N ILE A 229 -8.16 -11.57 21.43
CA ILE A 229 -8.85 -12.73 22.01
C ILE A 229 -8.04 -14.01 21.83
N SER A 230 -7.30 -14.18 20.73
CA SER A 230 -6.49 -15.38 20.49
C SER A 230 -5.38 -15.53 21.52
N ASN A 231 -4.75 -14.43 21.93
CA ASN A 231 -3.70 -14.44 22.93
C ASN A 231 -4.27 -14.52 24.36
N ILE A 232 -5.38 -13.82 24.65
CA ILE A 232 -6.06 -13.90 25.96
C ILE A 232 -6.61 -15.31 26.23
N TYR A 233 -7.22 -15.94 25.22
CA TYR A 233 -7.80 -17.28 25.27
C TYR A 233 -6.93 -18.33 24.56
N TRP A 234 -5.60 -18.19 24.62
CA TRP A 234 -4.65 -19.06 23.92
C TRP A 234 -4.81 -20.57 24.19
N MET A 235 -5.29 -20.95 25.39
CA MET A 235 -5.57 -22.36 25.72
C MET A 235 -6.82 -22.92 25.03
N LYS A 236 -7.76 -22.05 24.66
CA LYS A 236 -9.04 -22.41 24.01
C LYS A 236 -8.98 -22.23 22.50
N ILE A 237 -8.07 -21.40 22.00
CA ILE A 237 -7.98 -21.02 20.59
C ILE A 237 -6.76 -21.68 19.97
N LYS A 238 -6.98 -22.48 18.93
CA LYS A 238 -5.94 -23.26 18.27
C LYS A 238 -5.14 -22.45 17.26
N THR A 239 -5.76 -21.45 16.64
CA THR A 239 -5.11 -20.57 15.66
C THR A 239 -5.86 -19.25 15.47
N ALA A 240 -5.15 -18.21 15.03
CA ALA A 240 -5.71 -16.92 14.64
C ALA A 240 -5.37 -16.57 13.19
N ILE A 241 -6.27 -15.85 12.52
CA ILE A 241 -6.08 -15.40 11.14
C ILE A 241 -6.59 -13.95 11.00
N PRO A 242 -5.82 -12.96 11.47
CA PRO A 242 -6.16 -11.55 11.30
C PRO A 242 -6.01 -11.15 9.82
N PHE A 243 -7.09 -10.63 9.24
CA PHE A 243 -7.07 -9.98 7.94
C PHE A 243 -6.88 -8.48 8.10
N ILE A 244 -5.93 -7.91 7.35
CA ILE A 244 -5.65 -6.47 7.23
C ILE A 244 -5.62 -5.79 8.60
N ALA A 245 -4.92 -6.42 9.54
CA ALA A 245 -4.79 -5.95 10.91
C ALA A 245 -3.46 -6.42 11.50
N ALA A 246 -2.79 -5.50 12.15
CA ALA A 246 -1.55 -5.70 12.87
C ALA A 246 -1.61 -4.98 14.24
N GLY A 247 -0.64 -5.24 15.09
CA GLY A 247 -0.28 -4.38 16.21
C GLY A 247 0.64 -3.25 15.76
N ASP A 248 1.47 -2.78 16.68
CA ASP A 248 2.34 -1.60 16.51
C ASP A 248 1.54 -0.38 16.04
N LEU A 249 0.38 -0.22 16.66
CA LEU A 249 -0.55 0.86 16.40
C LEU A 249 0.09 2.20 16.77
N TYR A 250 1.00 2.23 17.75
CA TYR A 250 1.73 3.45 18.11
C TYR A 250 2.68 3.93 16.99
N THR A 251 3.51 3.05 16.42
CA THR A 251 4.39 3.44 15.30
C THR A 251 3.56 3.78 14.06
N GLY A 252 2.50 3.00 13.79
CA GLY A 252 1.55 3.33 12.73
C GLY A 252 0.98 4.74 12.92
N PHE A 253 0.53 5.07 14.12
CA PHE A 253 -0.03 6.37 14.49
C PHE A 253 0.92 7.54 14.22
N SER A 254 2.22 7.35 14.40
CA SER A 254 3.24 8.38 14.14
C SER A 254 3.56 8.62 12.67
N THR A 255 3.20 7.71 11.75
CA THR A 255 3.76 7.68 10.39
C THR A 255 2.81 8.02 9.24
N SER A 256 1.46 8.04 9.37
CA SER A 256 0.48 8.53 8.35
C SER A 256 -1.00 8.32 8.79
N TYR A 257 -1.99 8.55 7.92
CA TYR A 257 -3.45 8.36 8.12
C TYR A 257 -3.87 6.92 8.53
N THR A 258 -3.66 6.51 9.77
CA THR A 258 -3.90 5.12 10.22
C THR A 258 -5.32 4.82 10.66
N PHE A 259 -5.57 3.56 11.00
CA PHE A 259 -6.82 3.07 11.60
C PHE A 259 -7.35 4.00 12.73
N PHE A 260 -6.46 4.51 13.59
CA PHE A 260 -6.85 5.41 14.68
C PHE A 260 -7.41 6.75 14.18
N ASN A 261 -6.84 7.30 13.10
CA ASN A 261 -7.25 8.57 12.51
C ASN A 261 -8.63 8.49 11.82
N LEU A 262 -9.21 7.29 11.68
CA LEU A 262 -10.62 7.13 11.28
C LEU A 262 -11.61 7.48 12.40
N ILE A 263 -11.18 7.37 13.65
CA ILE A 263 -12.07 7.43 14.82
C ILE A 263 -11.73 8.64 15.71
N VAL A 264 -10.44 8.98 15.82
CA VAL A 264 -9.92 10.01 16.71
C VAL A 264 -9.50 11.24 15.91
N ASP A 265 -10.05 12.41 16.23
CA ASP A 265 -9.59 13.69 15.69
C ASP A 265 -8.25 14.07 16.31
N MET A 266 -7.20 13.89 15.52
CA MET A 266 -5.83 14.14 15.93
C MET A 266 -5.50 15.60 16.21
N ASN A 267 -6.36 16.55 15.81
CA ASN A 267 -6.16 17.96 16.18
C ASN A 267 -6.49 18.21 17.65
N GLU A 268 -7.15 17.28 18.33
CA GLU A 268 -7.56 17.42 19.74
C GLU A 268 -6.56 16.80 20.73
N TYR A 269 -5.55 16.07 20.24
CA TYR A 269 -4.64 15.30 21.08
C TYR A 269 -3.17 15.47 20.68
N ASP A 270 -2.28 15.50 21.68
CA ASP A 270 -0.84 15.38 21.46
C ASP A 270 -0.45 13.91 21.55
N ILE A 271 0.01 13.33 20.43
CA ILE A 271 0.54 11.96 20.36
C ILE A 271 1.69 11.72 21.36
N ASN A 272 2.43 12.76 21.70
CA ASN A 272 3.55 12.66 22.64
C ASN A 272 3.10 12.68 24.11
N ASP A 273 1.80 12.84 24.39
CA ASP A 273 1.28 12.72 25.74
C ASP A 273 1.49 11.27 26.24
N PRO A 274 2.15 11.06 27.40
CA PRO A 274 2.31 9.74 27.99
C PRO A 274 1.01 8.96 28.20
N SER A 275 -0.15 9.64 28.24
CA SER A 275 -1.45 8.98 28.26
C SER A 275 -1.68 8.09 27.03
N PHE A 276 -1.24 8.49 25.83
CA PHE A 276 -1.34 7.67 24.62
C PHE A 276 -0.50 6.41 24.70
N SER A 277 0.77 6.53 25.11
CA SER A 277 1.61 5.36 25.38
C SER A 277 0.91 4.40 26.34
N TYR A 278 0.33 4.94 27.43
CA TYR A 278 -0.41 4.12 28.38
C TYR A 278 -1.65 3.44 27.76
N LEU A 279 -2.39 4.08 26.85
CA LEU A 279 -3.50 3.41 26.15
C LEU A 279 -3.01 2.25 25.28
N PHE A 280 -1.93 2.46 24.53
CA PHE A 280 -1.35 1.43 23.65
C PHE A 280 -0.72 0.27 24.44
N ASP A 281 -0.21 0.52 25.66
CA ASP A 281 0.22 -0.56 26.56
C ASP A 281 -0.89 -1.61 26.79
N TYR A 282 -2.16 -1.19 26.81
CA TYR A 282 -3.32 -2.07 26.98
C TYR A 282 -4.04 -2.44 25.69
N PHE A 283 -3.99 -1.62 24.65
CA PHE A 283 -4.80 -1.81 23.44
C PHE A 283 -4.00 -1.84 22.13
N ASP A 284 -2.71 -2.11 22.20
CA ASP A 284 -1.92 -2.49 21.04
C ASP A 284 -1.76 -4.03 20.95
N PRO A 285 -2.24 -4.69 19.88
CA PRO A 285 -2.05 -6.13 19.67
C PRO A 285 -0.61 -6.61 19.74
N ILE A 286 0.40 -5.76 19.51
CA ILE A 286 1.80 -6.17 19.57
C ILE A 286 2.18 -6.68 20.98
N ASN A 287 1.60 -6.08 22.02
CA ASN A 287 1.82 -6.46 23.42
C ASN A 287 1.20 -7.83 23.77
N TYR A 288 0.27 -8.32 22.94
CA TYR A 288 -0.40 -9.59 23.15
C TYR A 288 0.29 -10.72 22.40
N VAL A 289 0.71 -10.46 21.16
CA VAL A 289 1.48 -11.43 20.38
C VAL A 289 2.87 -11.62 20.97
N ASN A 290 3.46 -10.60 21.61
CA ASN A 290 4.77 -10.67 22.29
C ASN A 290 4.74 -11.40 23.65
N THR A 291 3.98 -12.48 23.72
CA THR A 291 3.92 -13.36 24.88
C THR A 291 4.45 -14.74 24.51
N THR A 292 4.87 -15.53 25.50
CA THR A 292 5.35 -16.92 25.25
C THR A 292 4.24 -17.86 24.77
N ASN A 293 2.98 -17.49 24.97
CA ASN A 293 1.83 -18.37 24.83
C ASN A 293 0.85 -17.86 23.76
N ASN A 294 1.35 -17.47 22.59
CA ASN A 294 0.49 -17.11 21.47
C ASN A 294 0.13 -18.33 20.61
N PRO A 295 -1.09 -18.41 20.06
CA PRO A 295 -1.44 -19.45 19.11
C PRO A 295 -0.74 -19.20 17.75
N PRO A 296 -0.50 -20.26 16.95
CA PRO A 296 -0.10 -20.08 15.56
C PRO A 296 -1.02 -19.10 14.84
N THR A 297 -0.44 -18.12 14.16
CA THR A 297 -1.14 -17.02 13.51
C THR A 297 -0.74 -16.87 12.05
N LEU A 298 -1.73 -16.75 11.16
CA LEU A 298 -1.55 -16.35 9.77
C LEU A 298 -1.94 -14.89 9.60
N PHE A 299 -0.96 -14.02 9.36
CA PHE A 299 -1.22 -12.62 9.02
C PHE A 299 -1.53 -12.50 7.53
N VAL A 300 -2.64 -11.85 7.18
CA VAL A 300 -3.00 -11.62 5.78
C VAL A 300 -3.17 -10.12 5.54
N CYS A 301 -2.38 -9.54 4.64
CA CYS A 301 -2.44 -8.10 4.37
C CYS A 301 -2.14 -7.73 2.92
N GLY A 302 -2.38 -6.46 2.61
CA GLY A 302 -1.97 -5.83 1.36
C GLY A 302 -0.84 -4.85 1.62
N THR A 303 0.05 -4.67 0.64
CA THR A 303 1.23 -3.82 0.80
C THR A 303 0.97 -2.33 0.70
N ASN A 304 -0.23 -1.94 0.29
CA ASN A 304 -0.69 -0.56 0.16
C ASN A 304 -1.86 -0.29 1.12
N ASP A 305 -1.96 -1.05 2.21
CA ASP A 305 -2.95 -0.83 3.25
C ASP A 305 -2.76 0.57 3.86
N GLU A 306 -3.81 1.39 3.76
CA GLU A 306 -3.78 2.79 4.19
C GLU A 306 -3.93 2.94 5.70
N PHE A 307 -4.47 1.92 6.39
CA PHE A 307 -4.78 2.00 7.81
C PHE A 307 -3.76 1.29 8.68
N PHE A 308 -3.11 0.26 8.12
CA PHE A 308 -2.06 -0.53 8.76
C PHE A 308 -0.81 -0.50 7.88
N PRO A 309 0.14 0.42 8.15
CA PRO A 309 1.38 0.50 7.39
C PRO A 309 2.09 -0.85 7.37
N ILE A 310 2.71 -1.22 6.25
CA ILE A 310 3.21 -2.59 6.13
C ILE A 310 4.34 -2.95 7.11
N SER A 311 5.09 -1.96 7.59
CA SER A 311 6.05 -2.14 8.69
C SER A 311 5.38 -2.76 9.93
N THR A 312 4.18 -2.30 10.29
CA THR A 312 3.47 -2.81 11.48
C THR A 312 3.17 -4.31 11.39
N PHE A 313 2.99 -4.87 10.18
CA PHE A 313 2.84 -6.31 10.00
C PHE A 313 4.16 -7.06 10.23
N ASN A 314 5.28 -6.52 9.77
CA ASN A 314 6.61 -7.05 10.10
C ASN A 314 6.82 -7.03 11.62
N ASP A 315 6.55 -5.90 12.27
CA ASP A 315 6.81 -5.70 13.69
C ASP A 315 5.95 -6.66 14.53
N THR A 316 4.66 -6.77 14.20
CA THR A 316 3.75 -7.72 14.87
C THR A 316 4.14 -9.17 14.62
N TYR A 317 4.54 -9.53 13.39
CA TYR A 317 4.99 -10.87 13.06
C TYR A 317 6.26 -11.24 13.82
N LEU A 318 7.25 -10.35 13.85
CA LEU A 318 8.52 -10.56 14.54
C LEU A 318 8.33 -10.63 16.06
N ALA A 319 7.53 -9.72 16.63
CA ALA A 319 7.21 -9.70 18.05
C ALA A 319 6.55 -10.99 18.53
N SER A 320 5.83 -11.70 17.65
CA SER A 320 5.19 -12.95 18.03
C SER A 320 6.18 -14.08 18.38
N GLU A 321 7.39 -14.09 17.82
CA GLU A 321 8.41 -15.13 17.99
C GLU A 321 7.93 -16.60 17.82
N ASN A 322 6.75 -16.83 17.23
CA ASN A 322 6.19 -18.17 17.10
C ASN A 322 6.62 -18.79 15.77
N ASP A 323 7.38 -19.87 15.85
CA ASP A 323 7.98 -20.54 14.69
C ASP A 323 6.97 -21.19 13.73
N LYS A 324 5.70 -21.24 14.14
CA LYS A 324 4.57 -21.70 13.33
C LYS A 324 3.83 -20.58 12.63
N ASN A 325 4.11 -19.32 12.96
CA ASN A 325 3.44 -18.19 12.31
C ASN A 325 3.78 -18.11 10.83
N SER A 326 2.89 -17.49 10.07
CA SER A 326 3.08 -17.24 8.64
C SER A 326 2.45 -15.90 8.26
N ILE A 327 2.92 -15.34 7.15
CA ILE A 327 2.37 -14.11 6.58
C ILE A 327 2.05 -14.35 5.10
N SER A 328 1.00 -13.70 4.62
CA SER A 328 0.55 -13.73 3.23
C SER A 328 0.24 -12.31 2.79
N MET A 329 1.07 -11.77 1.90
CA MET A 329 1.02 -10.35 1.50
C MET A 329 0.73 -10.21 0.02
N SER A 330 -0.34 -9.48 -0.31
CA SER A 330 -0.72 -9.17 -1.69
C SER A 330 0.00 -7.90 -2.19
N PRO A 331 0.84 -7.98 -3.24
CA PRO A 331 1.51 -6.81 -3.80
C PRO A 331 0.52 -5.78 -4.34
N GLY A 332 0.67 -4.53 -3.94
CA GLY A 332 -0.25 -3.45 -4.26
C GLY A 332 -1.61 -3.52 -3.56
N GLY A 333 -1.88 -4.55 -2.74
CA GLY A 333 -3.18 -4.73 -2.11
C GLY A 333 -3.53 -3.63 -1.11
N HIS A 334 -4.77 -3.17 -1.13
CA HIS A 334 -5.30 -2.10 -0.27
C HIS A 334 -6.24 -2.65 0.82
N HIS A 335 -6.57 -1.85 1.83
CA HIS A 335 -7.38 -2.30 2.97
C HIS A 335 -8.79 -2.80 2.58
N GLY A 336 -9.40 -2.15 1.60
CA GLY A 336 -10.71 -2.53 1.07
C GLY A 336 -10.72 -3.84 0.27
N PHE A 337 -9.55 -4.25 -0.23
CA PHE A 337 -9.42 -5.19 -1.33
C PHE A 337 -8.18 -6.06 -1.14
N LEU A 338 -8.35 -7.13 -0.37
CA LEU A 338 -7.42 -8.25 -0.43
C LEU A 338 -7.67 -8.96 -1.77
N MET A 339 -6.79 -8.71 -2.75
CA MET A 339 -6.81 -9.49 -3.98
C MET A 339 -6.52 -10.94 -3.61
N TYR A 340 -7.17 -11.84 -4.34
CA TYR A 340 -7.07 -13.28 -4.15
C TYR A 340 -5.64 -13.75 -3.86
N PRO A 341 -5.50 -14.84 -3.10
CA PRO A 341 -6.53 -15.63 -2.42
C PRO A 341 -6.24 -15.71 -0.93
N SER A 342 -7.01 -14.94 -0.20
CA SER A 342 -7.27 -15.25 1.20
C SER A 342 -7.88 -16.65 1.34
N GLU A 343 -8.80 -17.08 0.48
CA GLU A 343 -9.58 -18.33 0.70
C GLU A 343 -8.74 -19.61 0.68
N GLY A 344 -7.95 -19.85 -0.37
CA GLY A 344 -7.11 -21.05 -0.48
C GLY A 344 -6.05 -21.09 0.62
N THR A 345 -5.33 -19.98 0.81
CA THR A 345 -4.34 -19.82 1.87
C THR A 345 -4.94 -20.01 3.27
N PHE A 346 -6.15 -19.48 3.50
CA PHE A 346 -6.89 -19.63 4.75
C PHE A 346 -7.26 -21.09 5.02
N LEU A 347 -7.78 -21.82 4.02
CA LEU A 347 -8.09 -23.23 4.15
C LEU A 347 -6.84 -24.09 4.36
N TYR A 348 -5.75 -23.80 3.64
CA TYR A 348 -4.47 -24.48 3.82
C TYR A 348 -3.98 -24.31 5.27
N TRP A 349 -4.04 -23.09 5.77
CA TRP A 349 -3.64 -22.77 7.13
C TRP A 349 -4.51 -23.45 8.21
N LEU A 350 -5.84 -23.47 8.02
CA LEU A 350 -6.72 -24.23 8.90
C LEU A 350 -6.42 -25.73 8.85
N ASN A 351 -6.12 -26.28 7.67
CA ASN A 351 -5.72 -27.67 7.54
C ASN A 351 -4.43 -27.97 8.32
N TYR A 352 -3.42 -27.12 8.17
CA TYR A 352 -2.17 -27.20 8.93
C TYR A 352 -2.41 -27.19 10.44
N THR A 353 -3.15 -26.21 10.95
CA THR A 353 -3.25 -25.94 12.40
C THR A 353 -4.31 -26.78 13.12
N LEU A 354 -5.43 -27.11 12.47
CA LEU A 354 -6.55 -27.84 13.06
C LEU A 354 -6.54 -29.34 12.75
N PHE A 355 -5.84 -29.76 11.69
CA PHE A 355 -5.85 -31.14 11.20
C PHE A 355 -4.44 -31.73 11.02
N ASN A 356 -3.38 -31.01 11.42
CA ASN A 356 -1.98 -31.41 11.23
C ASN A 356 -1.63 -31.67 9.75
N GLY A 357 -2.20 -30.86 8.85
CA GLY A 357 -1.83 -30.84 7.44
C GLY A 357 -0.38 -30.40 7.21
N SER A 358 0.01 -30.30 5.94
CA SER A 358 1.34 -29.82 5.55
C SER A 358 1.61 -28.42 6.09
N ALA A 359 2.83 -28.21 6.61
CA ALA A 359 3.25 -26.91 7.10
C ALA A 359 3.43 -25.91 5.93
N PRO A 360 3.09 -24.63 6.13
CA PRO A 360 3.46 -23.56 5.20
C PRO A 360 4.98 -23.53 4.95
N PRO A 361 5.41 -23.01 3.78
CA PRO A 361 6.83 -22.86 3.48
C PRO A 361 7.51 -21.95 4.50
N LYS A 362 8.65 -22.39 5.06
CA LYS A 362 9.54 -21.51 5.81
C LYS A 362 10.47 -20.79 4.83
N ILE A 363 10.34 -19.46 4.77
CA ILE A 363 11.00 -18.62 3.78
C ILE A 363 12.16 -17.87 4.44
N GLN A 364 13.39 -18.24 4.10
CA GLN A 364 14.59 -17.59 4.62
C GLN A 364 15.23 -16.74 3.52
N VAL A 365 15.16 -15.43 3.67
CA VAL A 365 15.70 -14.49 2.68
C VAL A 365 17.03 -13.93 3.16
N GLN A 366 17.99 -13.86 2.23
CA GLN A 366 19.26 -13.18 2.40
C GLN A 366 19.42 -12.20 1.24
N SER A 367 19.89 -11.00 1.52
CA SER A 367 20.23 -10.03 0.49
C SER A 367 21.66 -9.54 0.62
N ARG A 368 22.21 -9.10 -0.50
CA ARG A 368 23.48 -8.38 -0.53
C ARG A 368 23.47 -7.31 -1.61
N VAL A 369 23.88 -6.11 -1.24
CA VAL A 369 24.12 -5.01 -2.18
C VAL A 369 25.53 -5.17 -2.75
N ILE A 370 25.63 -5.31 -4.08
CA ILE A 370 26.89 -5.51 -4.79
C ILE A 370 27.19 -4.27 -5.62
N SER A 371 28.32 -3.62 -5.38
CA SER A 371 28.79 -2.54 -6.24
C SER A 371 29.11 -3.05 -7.64
N THR A 372 28.68 -2.30 -8.63
CA THR A 372 28.90 -2.53 -10.06
C THR A 372 29.54 -1.29 -10.67
N PHE A 373 29.93 -1.38 -11.95
CA PHE A 373 30.42 -0.19 -12.65
C PHE A 373 29.36 0.92 -12.72
N PHE A 374 28.06 0.58 -12.76
CA PHE A 374 26.98 1.52 -12.99
C PHE A 374 26.25 2.01 -11.72
N GLY A 375 26.69 1.60 -10.52
CA GLY A 375 25.97 1.82 -9.26
C GLY A 375 26.02 0.55 -8.43
N SER A 376 24.94 0.18 -7.77
CA SER A 376 24.81 -1.13 -7.12
C SER A 376 23.72 -2.00 -7.75
N ARG A 377 23.78 -3.30 -7.50
CA ARG A 377 22.67 -4.24 -7.71
C ARG A 377 22.35 -4.92 -6.38
N LEU A 378 21.08 -5.16 -6.13
CA LEU A 378 20.63 -6.03 -5.05
C LEU A 378 20.61 -7.47 -5.57
N GLU A 379 21.30 -8.36 -4.87
CA GLU A 379 21.14 -9.79 -5.08
C GLU A 379 20.34 -10.36 -3.91
N VAL A 380 19.18 -10.93 -4.22
CA VAL A 380 18.30 -11.56 -3.23
C VAL A 380 18.34 -13.06 -3.45
N THR A 381 18.64 -13.79 -2.40
CA THR A 381 18.67 -15.24 -2.36
C THR A 381 17.68 -15.73 -1.31
N THR A 382 16.89 -16.74 -1.64
CA THR A 382 15.91 -17.32 -0.72
C THR A 382 16.09 -18.82 -0.62
N ASN A 383 16.03 -19.34 0.60
CA ASN A 383 15.94 -20.76 0.88
C ASN A 383 14.52 -21.08 1.36
N ILE A 384 13.88 -22.05 0.71
CA ILE A 384 12.53 -22.47 1.05
C ILE A 384 12.56 -23.89 1.61
N ASP A 385 12.11 -24.03 2.86
CA ASP A 385 11.83 -25.35 3.46
C ASP A 385 10.32 -25.60 3.40
N CYS A 386 9.92 -26.52 2.52
CA CYS A 386 8.53 -26.87 2.28
C CYS A 386 8.41 -28.33 1.81
N ASN A 387 7.45 -29.04 2.38
CA ASN A 387 7.13 -30.42 1.97
C ASN A 387 6.10 -30.49 0.84
N ALA A 388 5.37 -29.40 0.60
CA ALA A 388 4.35 -29.33 -0.44
C ALA A 388 4.92 -28.72 -1.72
N SER A 389 4.31 -29.06 -2.86
CA SER A 389 4.78 -28.63 -4.17
C SER A 389 4.65 -27.12 -4.36
N ILE A 390 5.67 -26.52 -4.98
CA ILE A 390 5.77 -25.07 -5.21
C ILE A 390 5.58 -24.80 -6.70
N SER A 391 4.62 -23.94 -7.05
CA SER A 391 4.31 -23.56 -8.43
C SER A 391 5.26 -22.47 -8.93
N SER A 392 5.51 -21.46 -8.10
CA SER A 392 6.33 -20.31 -8.46
C SER A 392 6.94 -19.68 -7.20
N ILE A 393 8.08 -19.01 -7.38
CA ILE A 393 8.70 -18.21 -6.33
C ILE A 393 9.03 -16.87 -6.95
N LYS A 394 8.42 -15.83 -6.40
CA LYS A 394 8.50 -14.47 -6.94
C LYS A 394 9.12 -13.54 -5.91
N LEU A 395 9.81 -12.52 -6.40
CA LEU A 395 10.18 -11.35 -5.63
C LEU A 395 9.19 -10.24 -5.96
N ALA A 396 8.41 -9.81 -4.98
CA ALA A 396 7.66 -8.57 -5.05
C ALA A 396 8.57 -7.43 -4.57
N ASN A 397 8.72 -6.38 -5.37
CA ASN A 397 9.53 -5.21 -5.02
C ASN A 397 8.81 -3.92 -5.38
N ASN A 398 8.96 -2.91 -4.54
CA ASN A 398 8.58 -1.54 -4.78
C ASN A 398 9.82 -0.65 -4.65
N ARG A 399 9.83 0.45 -5.41
CA ARG A 399 10.88 1.46 -5.30
C ARG A 399 10.22 2.74 -4.85
N GLU A 400 10.86 3.46 -3.93
CA GLU A 400 10.34 4.74 -3.42
C GLU A 400 10.50 5.89 -4.42
N VAL A 401 10.13 5.63 -5.67
CA VAL A 401 10.08 6.61 -6.75
C VAL A 401 8.61 6.92 -7.00
N MET A 402 8.28 8.22 -6.97
CA MET A 402 6.90 8.68 -7.14
C MET A 402 6.23 8.03 -8.36
N GLY A 403 5.15 7.30 -8.11
CA GLY A 403 4.33 6.68 -9.15
C GLY A 403 4.71 5.26 -9.54
N PHE A 404 5.79 4.70 -8.99
CA PHE A 404 6.09 3.28 -9.11
C PHE A 404 5.17 2.48 -8.17
N GLY A 405 4.68 1.36 -8.67
CA GLY A 405 3.93 0.38 -7.89
C GLY A 405 4.75 -0.87 -7.62
N TRP A 406 4.15 -1.80 -6.89
CA TRP A 406 4.73 -3.13 -6.67
C TRP A 406 4.86 -3.90 -7.99
N VAL A 407 6.03 -4.51 -8.18
CA VAL A 407 6.35 -5.35 -9.33
C VAL A 407 6.75 -6.74 -8.84
N GLU A 408 6.10 -7.75 -9.37
CA GLU A 408 6.47 -9.15 -9.16
C GLU A 408 7.44 -9.62 -10.24
N LYS A 409 8.47 -10.38 -9.84
CA LYS A 409 9.40 -11.03 -10.77
C LYS A 409 9.71 -12.45 -10.31
N GLU A 410 9.61 -13.41 -11.23
CA GLU A 410 10.00 -14.80 -10.97
C GLU A 410 11.49 -14.90 -10.59
N MET A 411 11.77 -15.65 -9.53
CA MET A 411 13.13 -15.95 -9.09
C MET A 411 13.66 -17.19 -9.81
N ILE A 412 14.97 -17.20 -10.07
CA ILE A 412 15.63 -18.30 -10.78
C ILE A 412 16.04 -19.36 -9.77
N ASN A 413 15.61 -20.61 -9.97
CA ASN A 413 16.07 -21.74 -9.19
C ASN A 413 17.57 -21.99 -9.46
N ILE A 414 18.38 -21.95 -8.40
CA ILE A 414 19.82 -22.29 -8.47
C ILE A 414 20.02 -23.77 -8.16
N ASN A 415 19.28 -24.28 -7.18
CA ASN A 415 19.27 -25.67 -6.76
C ASN A 415 17.93 -26.02 -6.09
N ALA A 416 17.79 -27.27 -5.64
CA ALA A 416 16.53 -27.83 -5.17
C ALA A 416 15.77 -26.98 -4.12
N SER A 417 16.47 -26.21 -3.28
CA SER A 417 15.85 -25.42 -2.20
C SER A 417 16.23 -23.95 -2.23
N GLN A 418 16.93 -23.48 -3.26
CA GLN A 418 17.48 -22.12 -3.31
C GLN A 418 17.14 -21.41 -4.62
N TRP A 419 16.63 -20.19 -4.49
CA TRP A 419 16.31 -19.31 -5.61
C TRP A 419 17.03 -17.98 -5.47
N GLN A 420 17.30 -17.33 -6.60
CA GLN A 420 17.95 -16.03 -6.64
C GLN A 420 17.35 -15.13 -7.70
N ILE A 421 17.36 -13.84 -7.42
CA ILE A 421 17.11 -12.79 -8.40
C ILE A 421 18.06 -11.61 -8.18
N ASN A 422 18.36 -10.90 -9.26
CA ASN A 422 19.16 -9.69 -9.23
C ASN A 422 18.27 -8.50 -9.60
N LEU A 423 18.17 -7.52 -8.70
CA LEU A 423 17.56 -6.23 -9.00
C LEU A 423 18.67 -5.21 -9.27
N TYR A 424 18.68 -4.66 -10.47
CA TYR A 424 19.61 -3.59 -10.83
C TYR A 424 19.05 -2.26 -10.37
N ASN A 425 19.92 -1.31 -10.04
CA ASN A 425 19.46 0.03 -9.72
C ASN A 425 18.82 0.71 -10.94
N LEU A 426 17.90 1.63 -10.67
CA LEU A 426 17.45 2.62 -11.64
C LEU A 426 18.54 3.69 -11.83
N PRO A 427 18.43 4.56 -12.84
CA PRO A 427 19.31 5.72 -12.98
C PRO A 427 19.25 6.71 -11.81
N ILE A 428 18.26 6.57 -10.92
CA ILE A 428 17.99 7.41 -9.76
C ILE A 428 18.17 6.54 -8.51
N GLU A 429 18.87 7.07 -7.51
CA GLU A 429 18.99 6.44 -6.20
C GLU A 429 17.61 6.31 -5.55
N ALA A 430 17.27 5.09 -5.15
CA ALA A 430 16.00 4.81 -4.50
C ALA A 430 16.15 3.60 -3.58
N ASP A 431 15.48 3.67 -2.44
CA ASP A 431 15.28 2.52 -1.58
C ASP A 431 14.38 1.50 -2.29
N VAL A 432 14.71 0.24 -2.08
CA VAL A 432 13.99 -0.91 -2.62
C VAL A 432 13.39 -1.65 -1.45
N THR A 433 12.07 -1.60 -1.34
CA THR A 433 11.29 -2.42 -0.42
C THR A 433 10.89 -3.71 -1.14
N TYR A 434 11.13 -4.87 -0.55
CA TYR A 434 10.84 -6.15 -1.23
C TYR A 434 10.51 -7.28 -0.25
N TYR A 435 9.88 -8.32 -0.78
CA TYR A 435 9.64 -9.58 -0.09
C TYR A 435 9.51 -10.73 -1.09
N VAL A 436 9.65 -11.96 -0.61
CA VAL A 436 9.52 -13.17 -1.41
C VAL A 436 8.11 -13.74 -1.25
N ILE A 437 7.51 -14.14 -2.37
CA ILE A 437 6.22 -14.84 -2.45
C ILE A 437 6.48 -16.27 -2.90
N VAL A 438 5.86 -17.23 -2.22
CA VAL A 438 5.84 -18.64 -2.58
C VAL A 438 4.40 -19.01 -2.93
N GLU A 439 4.15 -19.37 -4.18
CA GLU A 439 2.86 -19.90 -4.64
C GLU A 439 2.92 -21.42 -4.68
N MET A 440 1.92 -22.09 -4.10
CA MET A 440 1.87 -23.56 -4.01
C MET A 440 1.19 -24.16 -5.25
N GLU A 441 1.60 -25.37 -5.69
CA GLU A 441 0.90 -26.12 -6.74
C GLU A 441 -0.38 -26.75 -6.18
N GLU A 442 -1.48 -26.02 -6.19
CA GLU A 442 -2.82 -26.56 -5.89
C GLU A 442 -3.89 -25.96 -6.81
N ASN A 443 -5.04 -26.63 -6.94
CA ASN A 443 -6.19 -26.14 -7.74
C ASN A 443 -6.79 -24.84 -7.20
N GLN A 444 -6.39 -24.43 -6.00
CA GLN A 444 -6.68 -23.13 -5.43
C GLN A 444 -5.38 -22.35 -5.35
N TYR A 445 -5.41 -21.07 -5.68
CA TYR A 445 -4.25 -20.22 -5.46
C TYR A 445 -4.02 -20.17 -3.94
N ILE A 446 -2.80 -20.46 -3.52
CA ILE A 446 -2.32 -20.50 -2.13
C ILE A 446 -0.97 -19.82 -2.13
N MET A 447 -0.80 -18.81 -1.27
CA MET A 447 0.43 -18.03 -1.23
C MET A 447 0.88 -17.71 0.19
N PHE A 448 2.19 -17.77 0.39
CA PHE A 448 2.85 -17.34 1.61
C PHE A 448 3.98 -16.37 1.25
N SER A 449 4.36 -15.53 2.20
CA SER A 449 5.32 -14.46 2.00
C SER A 449 6.39 -14.47 3.09
N SER A 450 7.61 -14.03 2.75
CA SER A 450 8.57 -13.60 3.77
C SER A 450 8.08 -12.31 4.43
N ILE A 451 8.73 -11.87 5.51
CA ILE A 451 8.63 -10.47 5.94
C ILE A 451 9.15 -9.51 4.84
N ILE A 452 8.87 -8.23 5.01
CA ILE A 452 9.42 -7.16 4.16
C ILE A 452 10.87 -6.86 4.55
N TYR A 453 11.67 -6.56 3.53
CA TYR A 453 13.04 -6.07 3.64
C TYR A 453 13.16 -4.73 2.90
N GLN A 454 14.13 -3.91 3.30
CA GLN A 454 14.47 -2.66 2.65
C GLN A 454 15.98 -2.57 2.48
N ASP A 455 16.42 -2.18 1.28
CA ASP A 455 17.82 -1.95 0.95
C ASP A 455 17.94 -0.71 0.07
N SER A 456 18.98 0.11 0.30
CA SER A 456 19.27 1.29 -0.53
C SER A 456 20.17 0.95 -1.71
N LEU A 457 19.78 1.36 -2.91
CA LEU A 457 20.60 1.18 -4.12
C LEU A 457 21.20 2.50 -4.61
N THR A 458 22.53 2.59 -4.54
CA THR A 458 23.32 3.72 -5.04
C THR A 458 23.46 3.71 -6.57
N THR A 459 23.52 4.88 -7.19
CA THR A 459 23.83 5.05 -8.62
C THR A 459 25.05 5.94 -8.78
N LEU A 460 26.09 5.42 -9.46
CA LEU A 460 27.30 6.20 -9.74
C LEU A 460 27.11 7.16 -10.93
N PHE A 461 26.03 6.98 -11.69
CA PHE A 461 25.80 7.69 -12.93
C PHE A 461 24.77 8.80 -12.81
N GLU A 462 24.01 8.94 -11.72
CA GLU A 462 22.97 9.97 -11.66
C GLU A 462 23.55 11.37 -11.94
N ILE A 463 24.60 11.76 -11.21
CA ILE A 463 25.23 13.07 -11.41
C ILE A 463 25.93 13.16 -12.78
N PRO A 464 26.81 12.23 -13.20
CA PRO A 464 27.42 12.28 -14.53
C PRO A 464 26.41 12.25 -15.68
N PHE A 465 25.33 11.48 -15.57
CA PHE A 465 24.28 11.37 -16.57
C PHE A 465 23.45 12.64 -16.64
N ILE A 466 23.02 13.19 -15.49
CA ILE A 466 22.33 14.48 -15.45
C ILE A 466 23.22 15.58 -16.00
N ILE A 467 24.51 15.62 -15.67
CA ILE A 467 25.47 16.59 -16.22
C ILE A 467 25.61 16.39 -17.73
N LEU A 468 25.84 15.16 -18.20
CA LEU A 468 26.01 14.85 -19.61
C LEU A 468 24.76 15.23 -20.41
N LEU A 469 23.58 14.81 -19.93
CA LEU A 469 22.29 15.14 -20.52
C LEU A 469 22.08 16.66 -20.53
N SER A 470 22.39 17.34 -19.44
CA SER A 470 22.33 18.81 -19.34
C SER A 470 23.29 19.49 -20.31
N VAL A 471 24.49 18.96 -20.53
CA VAL A 471 25.47 19.49 -21.49
C VAL A 471 25.00 19.27 -22.93
N ILE A 472 24.57 18.05 -23.26
CA ILE A 472 24.04 17.69 -24.57
C ILE A 472 22.81 18.53 -24.92
N LEU A 473 21.93 18.79 -23.95
CA LEU A 473 20.76 19.64 -24.11
C LEU A 473 21.15 21.12 -24.21
N SER A 474 22.00 21.61 -23.32
CA SER A 474 22.30 23.04 -23.21
C SER A 474 23.08 23.62 -24.39
N ILE A 475 23.96 22.84 -25.04
CA ILE A 475 24.79 23.35 -26.14
C ILE A 475 23.94 23.74 -27.37
N PRO A 476 23.10 22.87 -27.96
CA PRO A 476 22.23 23.23 -29.09
C PRO A 476 21.28 24.37 -28.73
N ILE A 477 20.71 24.33 -27.51
CA ILE A 477 19.82 25.37 -26.99
C ILE A 477 20.55 26.72 -26.97
N TYR A 478 21.75 26.76 -26.39
CA TYR A 478 22.58 27.96 -26.33
C TYR A 478 22.91 28.49 -27.73
N LEU A 479 23.31 27.62 -28.66
CA LEU A 479 23.62 28.01 -30.04
C LEU A 479 22.39 28.58 -30.76
N LEU A 480 21.22 27.98 -30.57
CA LEU A 480 19.96 28.46 -31.13
C LEU A 480 19.54 29.81 -30.56
N ILE A 481 19.61 29.95 -29.23
CA ILE A 481 19.35 31.20 -28.51
C ILE A 481 20.30 32.29 -28.99
N ARG A 482 21.60 32.01 -29.02
CA ARG A 482 22.63 32.97 -29.46
C ARG A 482 22.39 33.40 -30.90
N ARG A 483 22.06 32.47 -31.79
CA ARG A 483 21.73 32.78 -33.19
C ARG A 483 20.49 33.67 -33.30
N ASP A 484 19.40 33.35 -32.58
CA ASP A 484 18.16 34.12 -32.64
C ASP A 484 18.32 35.51 -32.01
N ILE A 485 19.00 35.60 -30.86
CA ILE A 485 19.36 36.88 -30.22
C ILE A 485 20.18 37.71 -31.20
N ASN A 486 21.27 37.18 -31.78
CA ASN A 486 22.11 37.98 -32.68
C ASN A 486 21.33 38.51 -33.90
N LYS A 487 20.43 37.70 -34.47
CA LYS A 487 19.62 38.08 -35.63
C LYS A 487 18.56 39.15 -35.29
N LYS A 488 17.97 39.08 -34.10
CA LYS A 488 16.88 39.99 -33.68
C LYS A 488 17.39 41.24 -32.97
N PHE A 489 18.41 41.12 -32.14
CA PHE A 489 19.00 42.20 -31.36
C PHE A 489 19.52 43.35 -32.23
N GLN A 490 20.05 43.04 -33.41
CA GLN A 490 20.47 44.06 -34.39
C GLN A 490 19.31 44.94 -34.90
N LYS A 491 18.06 44.46 -34.77
CA LYS A 491 16.86 45.20 -35.20
C LYS A 491 16.19 45.97 -34.05
N VAL A 492 16.70 45.86 -32.82
CA VAL A 492 16.11 46.49 -31.64
C VAL A 492 16.80 47.83 -31.37
N PRO A 493 16.05 48.94 -31.22
CA PRO A 493 16.61 50.23 -30.83
C PRO A 493 17.43 50.13 -29.55
N GLU A 494 18.52 50.88 -29.46
CA GLU A 494 19.47 50.80 -28.33
C GLU A 494 18.79 51.02 -26.96
N SER A 495 17.80 51.92 -26.91
CA SER A 495 16.97 52.19 -25.74
C SER A 495 16.22 50.98 -25.18
N ASP A 496 15.85 50.02 -26.05
CA ASP A 496 15.04 48.85 -25.67
C ASP A 496 15.84 47.55 -25.62
N GLN A 497 17.13 47.57 -25.93
CA GLN A 497 17.99 46.39 -25.94
C GLN A 497 18.04 45.68 -24.58
N LYS A 498 18.07 46.42 -23.47
CA LYS A 498 18.05 45.83 -22.11
C LYS A 498 16.71 45.14 -21.82
N LYS A 499 15.58 45.77 -22.16
CA LYS A 499 14.24 45.19 -22.00
C LYS A 499 14.08 43.95 -22.86
N PHE A 500 14.56 44.01 -24.11
CA PHE A 500 14.55 42.87 -25.01
C PHE A 500 15.34 41.69 -24.44
N ILE A 501 16.55 41.92 -23.90
CA ILE A 501 17.36 40.86 -23.30
C ILE A 501 16.63 40.22 -22.11
N ILE A 502 16.04 41.02 -21.21
CA ILE A 502 15.33 40.50 -20.03
C ILE A 502 14.11 39.68 -20.46
N LEU A 503 13.26 40.22 -21.34
CA LEU A 503 12.06 39.54 -21.82
C LEU A 503 12.39 38.27 -22.62
N TYR A 504 13.41 38.33 -23.47
CA TYR A 504 13.84 37.18 -24.24
C TYR A 504 14.49 36.12 -23.33
N GLY A 505 15.29 36.54 -22.35
CA GLY A 505 15.90 35.67 -21.35
C GLY A 505 14.86 34.95 -20.49
N SER A 506 13.86 35.67 -19.97
CA SER A 506 12.79 35.07 -19.16
C SER A 506 11.95 34.08 -19.98
N GLN A 507 11.69 34.36 -21.25
CA GLN A 507 11.00 33.43 -22.16
C GLN A 507 11.80 32.15 -22.39
N VAL A 508 13.10 32.28 -22.64
CA VAL A 508 13.98 31.12 -22.81
C VAL A 508 14.02 30.26 -21.56
N VAL A 509 14.13 30.88 -20.38
CA VAL A 509 14.11 30.17 -19.09
C VAL A 509 12.76 29.49 -18.89
N GLY A 510 11.65 30.19 -19.11
CA GLY A 510 10.30 29.61 -19.01
C GLY A 510 10.08 28.43 -19.96
N MET A 511 10.59 28.52 -21.20
CA MET A 511 10.57 27.40 -22.16
C MET A 511 11.42 26.23 -21.67
N GLY A 512 12.63 26.49 -21.16
CA GLY A 512 13.49 25.45 -20.59
C GLY A 512 12.84 24.73 -19.41
N ILE A 513 12.21 25.47 -18.50
CA ILE A 513 11.46 24.91 -17.37
C ILE A 513 10.28 24.05 -17.87
N SER A 514 9.50 24.55 -18.81
CA SER A 514 8.36 23.79 -19.34
C SER A 514 8.77 22.48 -20.01
N GLU A 515 9.86 22.49 -20.78
CA GLU A 515 10.39 21.29 -21.44
C GLU A 515 10.95 20.30 -20.43
N PHE A 516 11.60 20.80 -19.37
CA PHE A 516 12.03 19.95 -18.26
C PHE A 516 10.85 19.22 -17.62
N PHE A 517 9.75 19.90 -17.33
CA PHE A 517 8.57 19.26 -16.75
C PHE A 517 7.84 18.34 -17.74
N ILE A 518 7.88 18.62 -19.05
CA ILE A 518 7.43 17.66 -20.07
C ILE A 518 8.32 16.42 -20.05
N LEU A 519 9.65 16.55 -19.95
CA LEU A 519 10.55 15.42 -19.81
C LEU A 519 10.27 14.62 -18.53
N PHE A 520 10.07 15.31 -17.41
CA PHE A 520 9.72 14.72 -16.13
C PHE A 520 8.37 13.98 -16.18
N SER A 521 7.43 14.46 -17.00
CA SER A 521 6.14 13.79 -17.17
C SER A 521 6.22 12.39 -17.76
N PHE A 522 7.30 12.06 -18.50
CA PHE A 522 7.49 10.72 -19.07
C PHE A 522 7.88 9.68 -18.03
N ILE A 523 8.60 10.10 -17.00
CA ILE A 523 8.97 9.23 -15.87
C ILE A 523 7.90 9.23 -14.78
N SER A 524 6.93 10.14 -14.86
CA SER A 524 5.76 10.17 -13.99
C SER A 524 4.64 9.26 -14.55
N PRO A 525 3.71 8.77 -13.72
CA PRO A 525 2.52 8.07 -14.20
C PRO A 525 1.74 8.93 -15.19
N ILE A 526 1.58 8.45 -16.43
CA ILE A 526 0.79 9.11 -17.48
C ILE A 526 -0.67 8.68 -17.35
N VAL A 527 -0.87 7.39 -17.06
CA VAL A 527 -2.17 6.80 -16.81
C VAL A 527 -2.14 6.21 -15.43
N VAL A 528 -3.15 6.49 -14.62
CA VAL A 528 -3.40 5.74 -13.40
C VAL A 528 -4.58 4.86 -13.71
N LEU A 529 -4.32 3.58 -13.93
CA LEU A 529 -5.40 2.61 -13.93
C LEU A 529 -5.86 2.50 -12.48
N LEU A 530 -7.15 2.69 -12.23
CA LEU A 530 -7.78 2.34 -10.96
C LEU A 530 -8.63 1.08 -11.15
N PRO A 531 -8.12 -0.09 -11.62
CA PRO A 531 -8.90 -1.32 -11.44
C PRO A 531 -9.42 -1.33 -10.00
N GLN A 532 -10.63 -1.85 -9.80
CA GLN A 532 -11.45 -1.62 -8.59
C GLN A 532 -10.71 -1.80 -7.24
N SER A 533 -9.49 -2.34 -7.23
CA SER A 533 -8.61 -2.54 -6.09
C SER A 533 -7.24 -1.83 -6.08
N ASN A 534 -6.60 -1.41 -7.17
CA ASN A 534 -5.21 -0.89 -7.15
C ASN A 534 -5.02 0.33 -8.07
N ALA A 535 -4.35 1.39 -7.60
CA ALA A 535 -3.90 2.47 -8.46
C ALA A 535 -2.56 2.10 -9.13
N TYR A 536 -2.60 1.55 -10.34
CA TYR A 536 -1.38 1.35 -11.12
C TYR A 536 -1.08 2.59 -11.95
N GLY A 537 -0.10 3.36 -11.49
CA GLY A 537 0.56 4.33 -12.33
C GLY A 537 1.33 3.61 -13.44
N ILE A 538 0.91 3.78 -14.68
CA ILE A 538 1.71 3.40 -15.84
C ILE A 538 2.44 4.68 -16.28
N SER A 539 3.74 4.75 -15.97
CA SER A 539 4.63 5.73 -16.59
C SER A 539 5.09 5.22 -17.97
N LEU A 540 5.60 6.12 -18.82
CA LEU A 540 6.29 5.66 -20.03
C LEU A 540 7.54 4.85 -19.67
N GLY A 541 8.16 5.15 -18.53
CA GLY A 541 9.26 4.38 -17.96
C GLY A 541 8.88 2.93 -17.68
N ASP A 542 7.70 2.67 -17.13
CA ASP A 542 7.22 1.30 -16.85
C ASP A 542 6.94 0.53 -18.13
N ILE A 543 6.31 1.20 -19.11
CA ILE A 543 6.15 0.64 -20.46
C ILE A 543 7.52 0.26 -21.00
N LEU A 544 8.46 1.21 -21.04
CA LEU A 544 9.80 0.98 -21.56
C LEU A 544 10.51 -0.13 -20.80
N ASN A 545 10.45 -0.18 -19.47
CA ASN A 545 11.08 -1.20 -18.62
C ASN A 545 10.50 -2.59 -18.85
N HIS A 546 9.18 -2.73 -18.97
CA HIS A 546 8.54 -3.99 -19.32
C HIS A 546 8.94 -4.46 -20.72
N PHE A 547 9.28 -3.49 -21.57
CA PHE A 547 9.81 -3.72 -22.88
C PHE A 547 11.34 -3.73 -22.94
N VAL A 548 12.13 -3.45 -21.89
CA VAL A 548 13.61 -3.32 -22.01
C VAL A 548 14.24 -4.64 -22.48
N ASP A 549 13.64 -5.77 -22.15
CA ASP A 549 14.07 -7.09 -22.64
C ASP A 549 13.73 -7.32 -24.14
N LEU A 550 12.82 -6.52 -24.72
CA LEU A 550 12.31 -6.62 -26.08
C LEU A 550 12.63 -5.41 -26.97
N VAL A 551 12.94 -4.26 -26.37
CA VAL A 551 13.04 -2.97 -27.03
C VAL A 551 14.52 -2.60 -27.09
N PRO A 552 15.12 -2.66 -28.30
CA PRO A 552 16.51 -2.35 -28.46
C PRO A 552 16.78 -0.91 -27.99
N ILE A 553 17.98 -0.68 -27.44
CA ILE A 553 18.53 0.63 -27.04
C ILE A 553 18.20 1.74 -28.06
N SER A 554 18.07 1.40 -29.34
CA SER A 554 17.66 2.28 -30.43
C SER A 554 16.31 2.99 -30.22
N VAL A 555 15.32 2.40 -29.56
CA VAL A 555 14.02 3.05 -29.31
C VAL A 555 14.12 4.11 -28.23
N VAL A 556 14.78 3.80 -27.10
CA VAL A 556 15.09 4.80 -26.06
C VAL A 556 15.90 5.95 -26.65
N THR A 557 16.92 5.62 -27.45
CA THR A 557 17.72 6.61 -28.17
C THR A 557 16.86 7.45 -29.13
N SER A 558 15.92 6.83 -29.85
CA SER A 558 15.00 7.54 -30.75
C SER A 558 14.05 8.47 -30.01
N LEU A 559 13.56 8.06 -28.84
CA LEU A 559 12.72 8.88 -27.98
C LEU A 559 13.48 10.10 -27.48
N ILE A 560 14.72 9.92 -27.01
CA ILE A 560 15.63 11.02 -26.64
C ILE A 560 15.85 11.97 -27.82
N VAL A 561 16.06 11.44 -29.04
CA VAL A 561 16.22 12.26 -30.26
C VAL A 561 14.94 13.03 -30.60
N ILE A 562 13.77 12.40 -30.52
CA ILE A 562 12.48 13.06 -30.76
C ILE A 562 12.25 14.19 -29.76
N LEU A 563 12.57 13.95 -28.48
CA LEU A 563 12.47 14.95 -27.42
C LEU A 563 13.44 16.11 -27.61
N LEU A 564 14.68 15.81 -28.00
CA LEU A 564 15.68 16.81 -28.39
C LEU A 564 15.20 17.65 -29.56
N MET A 565 14.59 17.02 -30.57
CA MET A 565 13.99 17.73 -31.70
C MET A 565 12.82 18.59 -31.27
N GLY A 566 11.93 18.08 -30.40
CA GLY A 566 10.82 18.81 -29.80
C GLY A 566 11.30 20.09 -29.11
N LEU A 567 12.31 19.99 -28.25
CA LEU A 567 12.96 21.11 -27.57
C LEU A 567 13.54 22.15 -28.55
N ILE A 568 14.25 21.70 -29.59
CA ILE A 568 14.78 22.57 -30.65
C ILE A 568 13.64 23.31 -31.37
N PHE A 569 12.53 22.62 -31.65
CA PHE A 569 11.35 23.21 -32.26
C PHE A 569 10.64 24.19 -31.32
N SER A 570 10.49 23.87 -30.04
CA SER A 570 9.87 24.75 -29.03
C SER A 570 10.64 26.04 -28.83
N ILE A 571 11.97 26.00 -28.84
CA ILE A 571 12.77 27.23 -28.71
C ILE A 571 12.68 28.09 -29.99
N SER A 572 12.75 27.45 -31.16
CA SER A 572 12.79 28.15 -32.44
C SER A 572 11.41 28.67 -32.87
N LYS A 573 10.36 27.89 -32.66
CA LYS A 573 8.96 28.17 -33.01
C LYS A 573 8.02 27.66 -31.89
N PRO A 574 7.90 28.39 -30.77
CA PRO A 574 7.27 27.87 -29.56
C PRO A 574 5.80 27.47 -29.72
N ILE A 575 5.06 28.15 -30.60
CA ILE A 575 3.67 27.76 -30.90
C ILE A 575 3.63 26.40 -31.62
N ILE A 576 4.52 26.19 -32.60
CA ILE A 576 4.58 24.93 -33.34
C ILE A 576 5.13 23.82 -32.44
N GLY A 577 6.17 24.10 -31.66
CA GLY A 577 6.71 23.16 -30.67
C GLY A 577 5.65 22.75 -29.64
N GLY A 578 4.92 23.71 -29.08
CA GLY A 578 3.80 23.44 -28.19
C GLY A 578 2.71 22.59 -28.85
N ILE A 579 2.34 22.86 -30.11
CA ILE A 579 1.37 22.01 -30.84
C ILE A 579 1.91 20.59 -31.05
N ILE A 580 3.18 20.43 -31.42
CA ILE A 580 3.81 19.10 -31.58
C ILE A 580 3.80 18.37 -30.23
N ASN A 581 4.23 19.04 -29.15
CA ASN A 581 4.23 18.49 -27.81
C ASN A 581 2.83 18.17 -27.28
N PHE A 582 1.78 18.82 -27.79
CA PHE A 582 0.37 18.47 -27.52
C PHE A 582 -0.07 17.22 -28.27
N ILE A 583 0.41 17.05 -29.50
CA ILE A 583 0.03 15.94 -30.39
C ILE A 583 0.66 14.62 -29.95
N ILE A 584 1.90 14.64 -29.45
CA ILE A 584 2.61 13.42 -29.00
C ILE A 584 1.82 12.61 -27.95
N PRO A 585 1.37 13.18 -26.81
CA PRO A 585 0.64 12.42 -25.80
C PRO A 585 -0.73 11.96 -26.32
N LEU A 586 -1.35 12.72 -27.23
CA LEU A 586 -2.56 12.28 -27.91
C LEU A 586 -2.32 11.00 -28.73
N PHE A 587 -1.21 10.92 -29.46
CA PHE A 587 -0.82 9.71 -30.20
C PHE A 587 -0.42 8.55 -29.28
N ILE A 588 0.25 8.83 -28.16
CA ILE A 588 0.53 7.81 -27.15
C ILE A 588 -0.79 7.26 -26.61
N PHE A 589 -1.74 8.13 -26.27
CA PHE A 589 -3.05 7.73 -25.77
C PHE A 589 -3.87 6.95 -26.81
N LEU A 590 -3.89 7.41 -28.06
CA LEU A 590 -4.50 6.69 -29.19
C LEU A 590 -3.83 5.35 -29.46
N GLY A 591 -2.50 5.28 -29.35
CA GLY A 591 -1.72 4.05 -29.51
C GLY A 591 -2.02 3.05 -28.39
N LEU A 592 -2.03 3.50 -27.14
CA LEU A 592 -2.42 2.69 -25.98
C LEU A 592 -3.86 2.21 -26.11
N PHE A 593 -4.78 3.09 -26.54
CA PHE A 593 -6.17 2.75 -26.78
C PHE A 593 -6.34 1.74 -27.92
N LEU A 594 -5.57 1.87 -29.00
CA LEU A 594 -5.58 0.96 -30.14
C LEU A 594 -5.01 -0.42 -29.78
N VAL A 595 -3.84 -0.45 -29.12
CA VAL A 595 -3.25 -1.68 -28.57
C VAL A 595 -4.26 -2.36 -27.65
N TYR A 596 -4.86 -1.62 -26.72
CA TYR A 596 -5.91 -2.15 -25.85
C TYR A 596 -7.11 -2.67 -26.64
N SER A 597 -7.62 -1.95 -27.63
CA SER A 597 -8.78 -2.37 -28.45
C SER A 597 -8.50 -3.68 -29.19
N ILE A 598 -7.25 -3.90 -29.60
CA ILE A 598 -6.79 -5.15 -30.22
C ILE A 598 -6.74 -6.28 -29.17
N PHE A 599 -6.33 -5.97 -27.95
CA PHE A 599 -6.20 -6.92 -26.84
C PHE A 599 -7.40 -6.94 -25.88
N GLN A 600 -8.53 -6.32 -26.24
CA GLN A 600 -9.67 -6.11 -25.33
C GLN A 600 -10.23 -7.44 -24.81
N GLY A 601 -10.33 -8.46 -25.67
CA GLY A 601 -10.76 -9.79 -25.26
C GLY A 601 -9.79 -10.49 -24.29
N ALA A 602 -8.49 -10.14 -24.33
CA ALA A 602 -7.53 -10.61 -23.33
C ALA A 602 -7.63 -9.79 -22.04
N ALA A 603 -7.79 -8.46 -22.14
CA ALA A 603 -7.85 -7.55 -21.00
C ALA A 603 -9.13 -7.72 -20.16
N GLU A 604 -10.28 -8.03 -20.79
CA GLU A 604 -11.52 -8.37 -20.10
C GLU A 604 -11.38 -9.68 -19.30
N ASN A 605 -10.61 -10.65 -19.82
CA ASN A 605 -10.29 -11.89 -19.09
C ASN A 605 -9.36 -11.66 -17.89
N VAL A 606 -8.66 -10.52 -17.81
CA VAL A 606 -7.83 -10.13 -16.64
C VAL A 606 -8.51 -9.07 -15.75
N GLY A 607 -9.79 -8.75 -16.00
CA GLY A 607 -10.59 -7.88 -15.12
C GLY A 607 -10.29 -6.37 -15.21
N ILE A 608 -9.69 -5.88 -16.29
CA ILE A 608 -9.37 -4.44 -16.45
C ILE A 608 -10.63 -3.67 -16.91
N ASN A 609 -11.22 -2.85 -16.03
CA ASN A 609 -12.40 -2.03 -16.33
C ASN A 609 -12.02 -0.59 -16.76
N LEU A 610 -12.39 -0.20 -17.98
CA LEU A 610 -12.09 1.11 -18.58
C LEU A 610 -12.68 2.33 -17.84
N HIS A 611 -13.75 2.16 -17.07
CA HIS A 611 -14.34 3.26 -16.29
C HIS A 611 -13.41 3.82 -15.21
N SER A 612 -12.28 3.15 -15.00
CA SER A 612 -11.35 3.46 -13.93
C SER A 612 -10.01 4.05 -14.38
N ILE A 613 -9.88 4.38 -15.66
CA ILE A 613 -8.67 5.02 -16.18
C ILE A 613 -8.70 6.50 -15.80
N ASN A 614 -7.82 6.88 -14.88
CA ASN A 614 -7.59 8.28 -14.52
C ASN A 614 -6.34 8.83 -15.19
N CYS A 615 -6.34 10.15 -15.40
CA CYS A 615 -5.16 10.87 -15.86
C CYS A 615 -4.12 10.85 -14.74
N GLY A 616 -2.92 10.30 -15.02
CA GLY A 616 -1.83 10.38 -14.07
C GLY A 616 -1.22 11.77 -14.00
N ILE A 617 -0.46 12.04 -12.92
CA ILE A 617 0.17 13.34 -12.69
C ILE A 617 1.10 13.74 -13.84
N GLY A 618 1.73 12.77 -14.51
CA GLY A 618 2.53 12.99 -15.70
C GLY A 618 1.71 13.64 -16.81
N LEU A 619 0.54 13.10 -17.14
CA LEU A 619 -0.31 13.68 -18.19
C LEU A 619 -0.80 15.09 -17.85
N ILE A 620 -1.13 15.34 -16.58
CA ILE A 620 -1.54 16.66 -16.08
C ILE A 620 -0.37 17.66 -16.21
N LEU A 621 0.81 17.27 -15.74
CA LEU A 621 2.04 18.08 -15.83
C LEU A 621 2.37 18.39 -17.29
N TRP A 622 2.37 17.38 -18.15
CA TRP A 622 2.62 17.54 -19.58
C TRP A 622 1.66 18.56 -20.19
N THR A 623 0.36 18.33 -20.05
CA THR A 623 -0.68 19.17 -20.67
C THR A 623 -0.57 20.61 -20.19
N SER A 624 -0.35 20.80 -18.89
CA SER A 624 -0.18 22.13 -18.28
C SER A 624 1.04 22.85 -18.84
N MET A 625 2.17 22.15 -18.98
CA MET A 625 3.40 22.74 -19.51
C MET A 625 3.29 23.08 -21.00
N VAL A 626 2.58 22.28 -21.78
CA VAL A 626 2.31 22.58 -23.19
C VAL A 626 1.47 23.83 -23.35
N ILE A 627 0.44 24.02 -22.51
CA ILE A 627 -0.35 25.25 -22.50
C ILE A 627 0.53 26.45 -22.18
N ILE A 628 1.40 26.32 -21.17
CA ILE A 628 2.37 27.36 -20.78
C ILE A 628 3.33 27.70 -21.96
N GLN A 629 3.80 26.70 -22.70
CA GLN A 629 4.65 26.92 -23.89
C GLN A 629 3.94 27.72 -24.98
N ILE A 630 2.68 27.39 -25.25
CA ILE A 630 1.87 28.10 -26.25
C ILE A 630 1.67 29.55 -25.82
N ILE A 631 1.34 29.79 -24.54
CA ILE A 631 1.19 31.14 -23.97
C ILE A 631 2.51 31.92 -24.12
N PHE A 632 3.65 31.34 -23.75
CA PHE A 632 4.95 31.98 -23.95
C PHE A 632 5.25 32.26 -25.42
N GLY A 633 4.85 31.38 -26.33
CA GLY A 633 4.93 31.59 -27.77
C GLY A 633 4.12 32.80 -28.26
N ILE A 634 2.88 32.93 -27.79
CA ILE A 634 2.01 34.07 -28.12
C ILE A 634 2.59 35.36 -27.55
N LEU A 635 2.98 35.37 -26.26
CA LEU A 635 3.59 36.52 -25.61
C LEU A 635 4.90 36.95 -26.31
N LYS A 636 5.70 35.99 -26.77
CA LYS A 636 6.91 36.23 -27.57
C LYS A 636 6.58 36.98 -28.86
N ILE A 637 5.54 36.58 -29.59
CA ILE A 637 5.13 37.25 -30.83
C ILE A 637 4.64 38.68 -30.55
N ILE A 638 3.79 38.86 -29.53
CA ILE A 638 3.24 40.17 -29.16
C ILE A 638 4.36 41.14 -28.76
N CYS A 639 5.25 40.71 -27.85
CA CYS A 639 6.36 41.53 -27.39
C CYS A 639 7.34 41.87 -28.52
N GLN A 640 7.68 40.90 -29.38
CA GLN A 640 8.57 41.14 -30.52
C GLN A 640 7.97 42.13 -31.51
N LYS A 641 6.66 42.04 -31.81
CA LYS A 641 5.99 43.01 -32.68
C LYS A 641 6.05 44.43 -32.11
N ARG A 642 5.77 44.59 -30.82
CA ARG A 642 5.80 45.91 -30.14
C ARG A 642 7.20 46.52 -30.10
N ILE A 643 8.21 45.73 -29.75
CA ILE A 643 9.59 46.22 -29.61
C ILE A 643 10.23 46.51 -30.97
N ILE A 644 9.94 45.70 -32.00
CA ILE A 644 10.57 45.84 -33.32
C ILE A 644 9.93 46.94 -34.18
N LYS A 645 8.62 47.16 -34.09
CA LYS A 645 7.94 48.19 -34.92
C LYS A 645 8.12 49.63 -34.41
N GLY A 646 8.60 49.81 -33.18
CA GLY A 646 8.64 51.12 -32.53
C GLY A 646 7.24 51.70 -32.25
N PRO A 647 7.13 52.77 -31.46
CA PRO A 647 5.84 53.35 -31.06
C PRO A 647 5.09 54.09 -32.19
N ASN A 648 5.67 54.26 -33.38
CA ASN A 648 5.14 55.16 -34.44
C ASN A 648 4.38 54.44 -35.57
N LEU A 649 3.85 53.25 -35.33
CA LEU A 649 2.99 52.52 -36.26
C LEU A 649 1.74 52.04 -35.49
N GLU A 650 0.86 52.99 -35.17
CA GLU A 650 -0.56 52.71 -34.89
C GLU A 650 -1.33 52.54 -36.20
#